data_AF-A0A5C6G9C5-F1
#
_entry.id   AF-A0A5C6G9C5-F1
#
_cell.length_a   1.000
_cell.length_b   1.000
_cell.length_c   1.000
_cell.angle_alpha   90.00
_cell.angle_beta   90.00
_cell.angle_gamma   90.00
#
_symmetry.space_group_name_H-M   'P 1'
#
loop_
_entity.id
_entity.type
_entity.pdbx_description
1 polymer ?
#
loop_
_entity_poly.entity_id
_entity_poly.type
_entity_poly.pdbx_seq_one_letter_code
_entity_poly.pdbx_strand_id
1 'polypeptide(L)'
;MTLYVRLGFLCALVLSFIVGRVIYALFLSPYKNVPGPKLCKVTRYWAVYHDLRLRRIDKIYEWHRKYGDVVLIAPGEVSVSNAALTREIYGSTGRHPKSNYFDNFLMYGQRPIFCILDVKEHRQMVKRTFAFYQSTSVYKQTTLQPVWTNVRKFLDQLKTITKVQSTVDVLLHCNFYSFDNITRLVYGPELCARTIEDAGCEERKILEGWKEVEVWNNLSYNFPRLHSIIRAVVSRVKKDPAFLSAEERLTEWNMAKIVSARRDPDKMVAGSLLHQLSNNKTPDGGSFSIPWIAAEMLDNIHAAQSTVALALTYALWNLARHPEWQDRIRGELLALPVKEDGLPKFDDIMAAPVLDACIRECNRLYPQSSGRAERVVPATKAYGGIVLPTGTVVSTSTLAIHQRPEVFADPHTYRPDRWLEADEATLRTMESCYMPFGYGARLCLGKAFAMAEIKLLTAGILLEFGLCDDPQSVTTDRSMEQLGTQNAMVRGRRCDIKFRHLTERERSRASIHDAFGPTVPYSCLNGFDFTLLFEESILTLLPLLLAVLILIPRAVVLWKTAPKVKRSWLFAIKFVTFAIYIFLQIVLLALVADPSAPATRLTLPLLILTIVSSIWILYVSCLEHVRSVRPSTILCFYLGISCLLDLARARTVFFIPGFHAVAPVYLASYFVKLALLAEEVIEKRRLLMPQWRETSPEAAASVYSRVLFVWLNGLFLRGYKTLLTVSTLTPLDQDILDSSRPTKLLQRWGKADKTRNTALLWTFVCHYRWDLLAGVLPRLAYIGFTFAEPFLVQRVLDFTAEPEGPNTRNFAYGLIGAYALVHVGKALSLAFYEHMTYRALTLFRGSLVTIIFDKTLRLSASSVKDAEAITLMSADIDRIGLCMQVLHDVYASLVELLFSLWFLSRLLGIGVIPPTAFIVGK
;
A
#
# COMPACT_ATOMS: atom_id res chain seq x y z
N MET A 1 -31.48 -50.14 -50.24
CA MET A 1 -32.41 -50.22 -49.08
C MET A 1 -31.79 -50.93 -47.86
N THR A 2 -31.00 -51.99 -48.04
CA THR A 2 -30.37 -52.80 -46.97
C THR A 2 -29.29 -52.08 -46.12
N LEU A 3 -28.56 -51.10 -46.67
CA LEU A 3 -27.54 -50.36 -45.91
C LEU A 3 -28.14 -49.40 -44.87
N TYR A 4 -29.22 -48.69 -45.23
CA TYR A 4 -29.92 -47.76 -44.33
C TYR A 4 -30.60 -48.47 -43.15
N VAL A 5 -31.15 -49.67 -43.39
CA VAL A 5 -31.74 -50.50 -42.32
C VAL A 5 -30.67 -51.01 -41.36
N ARG A 6 -29.52 -51.46 -41.88
CA ARG A 6 -28.37 -51.89 -41.05
C ARG A 6 -27.77 -50.73 -40.25
N LEU A 7 -27.65 -49.56 -40.86
CA LEU A 7 -27.18 -48.34 -40.19
C LEU A 7 -28.17 -47.88 -39.12
N GLY A 8 -29.47 -47.89 -39.42
CA GLY A 8 -30.54 -47.57 -38.47
C GLY A 8 -30.57 -48.53 -37.27
N PHE A 9 -30.42 -49.84 -37.50
CA PHE A 9 -30.32 -50.83 -36.42
C PHE A 9 -29.06 -50.62 -35.56
N LEU A 10 -27.91 -50.35 -36.18
CA LEU A 10 -26.68 -50.04 -35.47
C LEU A 10 -26.82 -48.77 -34.62
N CYS A 11 -27.41 -47.71 -35.18
CA CYS A 11 -27.68 -46.47 -34.45
C CYS A 11 -28.63 -46.70 -33.27
N ALA A 12 -29.69 -47.50 -33.45
CA ALA A 12 -30.62 -47.84 -32.37
C ALA A 12 -29.95 -48.66 -31.25
N LEU A 13 -29.08 -49.61 -31.62
CA LEU A 13 -28.33 -50.44 -30.65
C LEU A 13 -27.33 -49.59 -29.85
N VAL A 14 -26.61 -48.69 -30.53
CA VAL A 14 -25.70 -47.72 -29.88
C VAL A 14 -26.49 -46.78 -28.97
N LEU A 15 -27.63 -46.26 -29.41
CA LEU A 15 -28.47 -45.38 -28.60
C LEU A 15 -29.02 -46.11 -27.37
N SER A 16 -29.51 -47.33 -27.53
CA SER A 16 -29.99 -48.17 -26.42
C SER A 16 -28.87 -48.46 -25.42
N PHE A 17 -27.66 -48.74 -25.88
CA PHE A 17 -26.50 -48.94 -25.02
C PHE A 17 -26.13 -47.67 -24.25
N ILE A 18 -26.14 -46.50 -24.91
CA ILE A 18 -25.88 -45.21 -24.27
C ILE A 18 -26.94 -44.91 -23.20
N VAL A 19 -28.23 -45.07 -23.53
CA VAL A 19 -29.34 -44.86 -22.58
C VAL A 19 -29.23 -45.81 -21.39
N GLY A 20 -28.97 -47.10 -21.64
CA GLY A 20 -28.75 -48.09 -20.58
C GLY A 20 -27.58 -47.73 -19.67
N ARG A 21 -26.46 -47.24 -20.23
CA ARG A 21 -25.31 -46.75 -19.44
C ARG A 21 -25.65 -45.52 -18.60
N VAL A 22 -26.43 -44.58 -19.14
CA VAL A 22 -26.88 -43.39 -18.40
C VAL A 22 -27.78 -43.78 -17.23
N ILE A 23 -28.75 -44.66 -17.45
CA ILE A 23 -29.66 -45.15 -16.39
C ILE A 23 -28.85 -45.87 -15.31
N TYR A 24 -27.98 -46.80 -15.70
CA TYR A 24 -27.12 -47.50 -14.74
C TYR A 24 -26.28 -46.52 -13.93
N ALA A 25 -25.59 -45.59 -14.59
CA ALA A 25 -24.71 -44.62 -13.95
C ALA A 25 -25.41 -43.74 -12.91
N LEU A 26 -26.64 -43.30 -13.20
CA LEU A 26 -27.37 -42.36 -12.33
C LEU A 26 -28.14 -43.05 -11.20
N PHE A 27 -28.64 -44.27 -11.40
CA PHE A 27 -29.59 -44.91 -10.47
C PHE A 27 -29.10 -46.22 -9.85
N LEU A 28 -28.23 -46.97 -10.53
CA LEU A 28 -27.82 -48.33 -10.11
C LEU A 28 -26.34 -48.43 -9.73
N SER A 29 -25.51 -47.51 -10.20
CA SER A 29 -24.09 -47.45 -9.93
C SER A 29 -23.82 -47.37 -8.42
N PRO A 30 -22.72 -47.99 -7.92
CA PRO A 30 -22.32 -47.84 -6.53
C PRO A 30 -21.97 -46.39 -6.18
N TYR A 31 -21.73 -45.53 -7.19
CA TYR A 31 -21.46 -44.10 -7.02
C TYR A 31 -22.70 -43.20 -7.07
N LYS A 32 -23.92 -43.77 -7.16
CA LYS A 32 -25.17 -42.99 -7.30
C LYS A 32 -25.36 -41.95 -6.20
N ASN A 33 -24.97 -42.28 -4.98
CA ASN A 33 -25.11 -41.43 -3.80
C ASN A 33 -23.93 -40.46 -3.60
N VAL A 34 -22.86 -40.56 -4.40
CA VAL A 34 -21.74 -39.62 -4.31
C VAL A 34 -22.17 -38.29 -4.96
N PRO A 35 -22.05 -37.15 -4.26
CA PRO A 35 -22.33 -35.83 -4.82
C PRO A 35 -21.42 -35.52 -6.00
N GLY A 36 -21.91 -34.78 -6.99
CA GLY A 36 -21.10 -34.37 -8.15
C GLY A 36 -21.94 -34.16 -9.41
N PRO A 37 -21.35 -33.60 -10.48
CA PRO A 37 -22.04 -33.37 -11.75
C PRO A 37 -22.60 -34.68 -12.35
N LYS A 38 -23.82 -34.62 -12.90
CA LYS A 38 -24.45 -35.79 -13.54
C LYS A 38 -23.58 -36.39 -14.66
N LEU A 39 -22.91 -35.55 -15.45
CA LEU A 39 -22.00 -36.01 -16.52
C LEU A 39 -20.80 -36.80 -15.97
N CYS A 40 -20.25 -36.42 -14.81
CA CYS A 40 -19.17 -37.14 -14.14
C CYS A 40 -19.61 -38.52 -13.64
N LYS A 41 -20.91 -38.74 -13.38
CA LYS A 41 -21.46 -40.07 -13.05
C LYS A 41 -21.49 -40.99 -14.26
N VAL A 42 -21.73 -40.44 -15.45
CA VAL A 42 -21.93 -41.19 -16.70
C VAL A 42 -20.61 -41.50 -17.41
N THR A 43 -19.69 -40.53 -17.50
CA THR A 43 -18.51 -40.65 -18.35
C THR A 43 -17.28 -39.93 -17.81
N ARG A 44 -16.09 -40.53 -17.97
CA ARG A 44 -14.81 -39.88 -17.66
C ARG A 44 -14.47 -38.75 -18.62
N TYR A 45 -15.01 -38.77 -19.83
CA TYR A 45 -14.64 -37.82 -20.89
C TYR A 45 -15.03 -36.37 -20.56
N TRP A 46 -15.94 -36.17 -19.61
CA TRP A 46 -16.23 -34.83 -19.10
C TRP A 46 -15.05 -34.25 -18.28
N ALA A 47 -14.38 -35.06 -17.46
CA ALA A 47 -13.15 -34.66 -16.79
C ALA A 47 -12.02 -34.46 -17.81
N VAL A 48 -11.90 -35.37 -18.79
CA VAL A 48 -10.91 -35.26 -19.89
C VAL A 48 -11.10 -33.97 -20.70
N TYR A 49 -12.34 -33.55 -20.96
CA TYR A 49 -12.62 -32.27 -21.62
C TYR A 49 -12.01 -31.09 -20.86
N HIS A 50 -12.13 -31.07 -19.53
CA HIS A 50 -11.52 -30.04 -18.70
C HIS A 50 -9.99 -30.18 -18.57
N ASP A 51 -9.44 -31.40 -18.61
CA ASP A 51 -8.00 -31.64 -18.71
C ASP A 51 -7.42 -31.03 -19.99
N LEU A 52 -8.05 -31.30 -21.14
CA LEU A 52 -7.62 -30.78 -22.45
C LEU A 52 -7.81 -29.25 -22.59
N ARG A 53 -8.74 -28.67 -21.82
CA ARG A 53 -8.92 -27.22 -21.71
C ARG A 53 -8.00 -26.58 -20.68
N LEU A 54 -7.16 -27.36 -19.99
CA LEU A 54 -6.28 -26.90 -18.91
C LEU A 54 -7.04 -26.18 -17.79
N ARG A 55 -8.23 -26.68 -17.42
CA ARG A 55 -9.10 -26.10 -16.37
C ARG A 55 -9.53 -27.10 -15.31
N ARG A 56 -8.87 -28.26 -15.22
CA ARG A 56 -9.24 -29.32 -14.27
C ARG A 56 -9.23 -28.82 -12.83
N ILE A 57 -8.17 -28.11 -12.42
CA ILE A 57 -7.97 -27.63 -11.04
C ILE A 57 -9.11 -26.69 -10.64
N ASP A 58 -9.34 -25.63 -11.42
CA ASP A 58 -10.43 -24.67 -11.21
C ASP A 58 -11.79 -25.36 -11.16
N LYS A 59 -12.01 -26.33 -12.07
CA LYS A 59 -13.32 -26.97 -12.18
C LYS A 59 -13.62 -27.89 -11.00
N ILE A 60 -12.62 -28.60 -10.50
CA ILE A 60 -12.74 -29.41 -9.27
C ILE A 60 -12.97 -28.50 -8.07
N TYR A 61 -12.28 -27.35 -8.00
CA TYR A 61 -12.52 -26.34 -6.97
C TYR A 61 -13.97 -25.83 -6.98
N GLU A 62 -14.51 -25.45 -8.15
CA GLU A 62 -15.92 -25.06 -8.31
C GLU A 62 -16.88 -26.17 -7.87
N TRP A 63 -16.57 -27.43 -8.18
CA TRP A 63 -17.42 -28.56 -7.78
C TRP A 63 -17.40 -28.78 -6.27
N HIS A 64 -16.27 -28.61 -5.59
CA HIS A 64 -16.24 -28.65 -4.12
C HIS A 64 -17.10 -27.57 -3.48
N ARG A 65 -17.06 -26.34 -4.01
CA ARG A 65 -17.95 -25.25 -3.55
C ARG A 65 -19.43 -25.58 -3.73
N LYS A 66 -19.78 -26.34 -4.77
CA LYS A 66 -21.17 -26.67 -5.10
C LYS A 66 -21.70 -27.92 -4.40
N TYR A 67 -20.88 -28.97 -4.28
CA TYR A 67 -21.31 -30.30 -3.86
C TYR A 67 -20.74 -30.73 -2.51
N GLY A 68 -19.83 -29.95 -1.91
CA GLY A 68 -19.27 -30.17 -0.59
C GLY A 68 -17.91 -30.91 -0.59
N ASP A 69 -17.61 -31.55 0.54
CA ASP A 69 -16.27 -32.07 0.83
C ASP A 69 -15.87 -33.33 0.06
N VAL A 70 -16.82 -34.03 -0.54
CA VAL A 70 -16.60 -35.28 -1.30
C VAL A 70 -17.36 -35.21 -2.62
N VAL A 71 -16.64 -35.26 -3.74
CA VAL A 71 -17.19 -35.00 -5.08
C VAL A 71 -16.75 -36.07 -6.07
N LEU A 72 -17.69 -36.66 -6.80
CA LEU A 72 -17.41 -37.54 -7.92
C LEU A 72 -16.98 -36.72 -9.14
N ILE A 73 -15.74 -36.90 -9.59
CA ILE A 73 -15.14 -36.16 -10.71
C ILE A 73 -15.14 -36.97 -12.01
N ALA A 74 -15.14 -38.30 -11.92
CA ALA A 74 -15.36 -39.23 -13.01
C ALA A 74 -15.91 -40.56 -12.44
N PRO A 75 -16.43 -41.48 -13.26
CA PRO A 75 -16.90 -42.77 -12.76
C PRO A 75 -15.75 -43.53 -12.10
N GLY A 76 -15.84 -43.77 -10.79
CA GLY A 76 -14.75 -44.39 -10.02
C GLY A 76 -13.65 -43.45 -9.52
N GLU A 77 -13.75 -42.14 -9.78
CA GLU A 77 -12.80 -41.12 -9.29
C GLU A 77 -13.52 -40.09 -8.43
N VAL A 78 -13.02 -39.89 -7.20
CA VAL A 78 -13.59 -38.98 -6.21
C VAL A 78 -12.52 -37.99 -5.74
N SER A 79 -12.89 -36.71 -5.69
CA SER A 79 -12.07 -35.67 -5.08
C SER A 79 -12.58 -35.33 -3.68
N VAL A 80 -11.67 -34.97 -2.77
CA VAL A 80 -12.00 -34.53 -1.40
C VAL A 80 -11.36 -33.18 -1.07
N SER A 81 -11.97 -32.41 -0.16
CA SER A 81 -11.47 -31.08 0.27
C SER A 81 -11.43 -30.87 1.79
N ASN A 82 -11.36 -31.95 2.57
CA ASN A 82 -11.42 -31.93 4.03
C ASN A 82 -10.12 -32.41 4.68
N ALA A 83 -9.64 -31.75 5.74
CA ALA A 83 -8.39 -32.09 6.43
C ALA A 83 -8.39 -33.49 7.07
N ALA A 84 -9.52 -33.94 7.63
CA ALA A 84 -9.64 -35.27 8.22
C ALA A 84 -9.59 -36.37 7.15
N LEU A 85 -10.29 -36.18 6.03
CA LEU A 85 -10.25 -37.13 4.91
C LEU A 85 -8.87 -37.18 4.25
N THR A 86 -8.24 -36.02 4.06
CA THR A 86 -6.86 -35.92 3.58
C THR A 86 -5.89 -36.69 4.48
N ARG A 87 -6.03 -36.55 5.80
CA ARG A 87 -5.26 -37.32 6.79
C ARG A 87 -5.51 -38.81 6.69
N GLU A 88 -6.75 -39.23 6.49
CA GLU A 88 -7.11 -40.64 6.34
C GLU A 88 -6.54 -41.26 5.04
N ILE A 89 -6.59 -40.52 3.92
CA ILE A 89 -6.16 -41.00 2.60
C ILE A 89 -4.63 -41.00 2.47
N TYR A 90 -3.95 -39.98 2.97
CA TYR A 90 -2.50 -39.82 2.80
C TYR A 90 -1.67 -40.15 4.04
N GLY A 91 -2.31 -40.33 5.21
CA GLY A 91 -1.65 -40.54 6.48
C GLY A 91 -0.69 -41.73 6.50
N SER A 92 0.28 -41.68 7.42
CA SER A 92 1.38 -42.67 7.47
C SER A 92 0.96 -44.09 7.82
N THR A 93 -0.21 -44.23 8.46
CA THR A 93 -0.86 -45.50 8.80
C THR A 93 -1.79 -46.00 7.69
N GLY A 94 -2.10 -45.15 6.69
CA GLY A 94 -2.95 -45.47 5.56
C GLY A 94 -2.33 -46.55 4.65
N ARG A 95 -3.19 -47.41 4.10
CA ARG A 95 -2.80 -48.51 3.19
C ARG A 95 -3.18 -48.24 1.74
N HIS A 96 -3.45 -46.98 1.38
CA HIS A 96 -3.91 -46.63 0.04
C HIS A 96 -2.71 -46.59 -0.94
N PRO A 97 -2.62 -47.51 -1.91
CA PRO A 97 -1.59 -47.45 -2.94
C PRO A 97 -1.87 -46.31 -3.91
N LYS A 98 -0.86 -45.91 -4.69
CA LYS A 98 -1.09 -44.98 -5.82
C LYS A 98 -1.87 -45.68 -6.94
N SER A 99 -2.60 -44.91 -7.74
CA SER A 99 -3.27 -45.42 -8.94
C SER A 99 -2.28 -45.59 -10.11
N ASN A 100 -2.71 -46.26 -11.17
CA ASN A 100 -1.91 -46.40 -12.40
C ASN A 100 -1.72 -45.06 -13.16
N TYR A 101 -2.30 -43.95 -12.69
CA TYR A 101 -1.99 -42.63 -13.21
C TYR A 101 -0.49 -42.32 -13.16
N PHE A 102 0.21 -42.86 -12.16
CA PHE A 102 1.64 -42.65 -12.00
C PHE A 102 2.51 -43.38 -13.03
N ASP A 103 1.91 -44.24 -13.87
CA ASP A 103 2.60 -44.92 -14.98
C ASP A 103 2.95 -43.92 -16.10
N ASN A 104 2.29 -42.76 -16.13
CA ASN A 104 2.63 -41.67 -17.06
C ASN A 104 3.98 -41.01 -16.76
N PHE A 105 4.60 -41.32 -15.62
CA PHE A 105 5.89 -40.76 -15.19
C PHE A 105 7.01 -41.83 -15.17
N LEU A 106 6.82 -42.94 -15.87
CA LEU A 106 7.89 -43.93 -16.07
C LEU A 106 9.00 -43.34 -16.92
N MET A 107 10.23 -43.52 -16.47
CA MET A 107 11.44 -43.02 -17.14
C MET A 107 12.36 -44.19 -17.40
N TYR A 108 12.90 -44.32 -18.62
CA TYR A 108 13.74 -45.45 -19.01
C TYR A 108 13.10 -46.84 -18.77
N GLY A 109 11.76 -46.90 -18.78
CA GLY A 109 11.00 -48.11 -18.44
C GLY A 109 11.08 -48.51 -16.96
N GLN A 110 11.57 -47.63 -16.08
CA GLN A 110 11.73 -47.85 -14.65
C GLN A 110 10.77 -46.99 -13.83
N ARG A 111 10.45 -47.45 -12.61
CA ARG A 111 9.70 -46.70 -11.61
C ARG A 111 10.68 -46.01 -10.64
N PRO A 112 10.90 -44.68 -10.75
CA PRO A 112 11.56 -43.93 -9.68
C PRO A 112 10.68 -43.95 -8.42
N ILE A 113 11.25 -43.56 -7.28
CA ILE A 113 10.60 -43.63 -5.96
C ILE A 113 9.25 -42.94 -5.97
N PHE A 114 9.14 -41.76 -6.61
CA PHE A 114 7.87 -41.06 -6.76
C PHE A 114 6.78 -41.92 -7.41
N CYS A 115 7.11 -42.78 -8.37
CA CYS A 115 6.14 -43.55 -9.17
C CYS A 115 5.76 -44.92 -8.58
N ILE A 116 6.38 -45.31 -7.46
CA ILE A 116 6.11 -46.62 -6.84
C ILE A 116 4.68 -46.68 -6.31
N LEU A 117 3.91 -47.65 -6.82
CA LEU A 117 2.49 -47.81 -6.53
C LEU A 117 2.24 -48.37 -5.14
N ASP A 118 2.93 -49.47 -4.80
CA ASP A 118 2.78 -50.16 -3.54
C ASP A 118 3.35 -49.34 -2.36
N VAL A 119 2.68 -49.42 -1.21
CA VAL A 119 3.03 -48.63 -0.02
C VAL A 119 4.28 -49.19 0.68
N LYS A 120 4.45 -50.51 0.71
CA LYS A 120 5.58 -51.16 1.39
C LYS A 120 6.86 -50.99 0.59
N GLU A 121 6.80 -51.24 -0.72
CA GLU A 121 7.92 -51.05 -1.63
C GLU A 121 8.44 -49.61 -1.57
N HIS A 122 7.55 -48.62 -1.67
CA HIS A 122 7.94 -47.22 -1.56
C HIS A 122 8.63 -46.91 -0.23
N ARG A 123 8.10 -47.40 0.89
CA ARG A 123 8.69 -47.18 2.22
C ARG A 123 10.11 -47.77 2.30
N GLN A 124 10.31 -48.97 1.75
CA GLN A 124 11.64 -49.60 1.70
C GLN A 124 12.62 -48.79 0.87
N MET A 125 12.17 -48.25 -0.26
CA MET A 125 13.00 -47.45 -1.16
C MET A 125 13.34 -46.08 -0.56
N VAL A 126 12.35 -45.35 -0.03
CA VAL A 126 12.56 -44.05 0.63
C VAL A 126 13.55 -44.17 1.79
N LYS A 127 13.52 -45.25 2.58
CA LYS A 127 14.44 -45.44 3.72
C LYS A 127 15.93 -45.31 3.32
N ARG A 128 16.28 -45.60 2.06
CA ARG A 128 17.67 -45.56 1.54
C ARG A 128 18.13 -44.16 1.15
N THR A 129 17.21 -43.27 0.81
CA THR A 129 17.51 -41.91 0.34
C THR A 129 17.02 -40.83 1.30
N PHE A 130 16.15 -41.14 2.26
CA PHE A 130 15.50 -40.18 3.16
C PHE A 130 16.49 -39.26 3.91
N ALA A 131 17.64 -39.79 4.33
CA ALA A 131 18.67 -39.02 5.03
C ALA A 131 19.28 -37.90 4.17
N PHE A 132 19.31 -38.06 2.85
CA PHE A 132 19.79 -37.05 1.90
C PHE A 132 18.93 -35.78 1.95
N TYR A 133 17.62 -35.96 2.05
CA TYR A 133 16.63 -34.89 1.94
C TYR A 133 16.25 -34.25 3.28
N GLN A 134 16.79 -34.74 4.41
CA GLN A 134 16.50 -34.14 5.71
C GLN A 134 17.04 -32.71 5.80
N SER A 135 16.33 -31.83 6.51
CA SER A 135 16.79 -30.46 6.76
C SER A 135 18.17 -30.43 7.42
N THR A 136 18.48 -31.39 8.28
CA THR A 136 19.81 -31.55 8.92
C THR A 136 20.94 -31.85 7.94
N SER A 137 20.64 -32.42 6.77
CA SER A 137 21.60 -32.65 5.67
C SER A 137 21.62 -31.47 4.70
N VAL A 138 20.44 -30.94 4.37
CA VAL A 138 20.26 -29.91 3.35
C VAL A 138 20.71 -28.52 3.82
N TYR A 139 20.47 -28.15 5.08
CA TYR A 139 20.81 -26.81 5.59
C TYR A 139 22.29 -26.66 5.99
N LYS A 140 23.11 -27.69 5.74
CA LYS A 140 24.56 -27.59 5.91
C LYS A 140 25.15 -26.57 4.94
N GLN A 141 26.19 -25.89 5.40
CA GLN A 141 26.90 -24.89 4.60
C GLN A 141 27.44 -25.46 3.28
N THR A 142 27.85 -26.74 3.26
CA THR A 142 28.31 -27.43 2.02
C THR A 142 27.25 -27.47 0.92
N THR A 143 25.97 -27.49 1.29
CA THR A 143 24.83 -27.54 0.36
C THR A 143 24.25 -26.15 0.08
N LEU A 144 24.17 -25.28 1.09
CA LEU A 144 23.59 -23.94 0.94
C LEU A 144 24.54 -22.91 0.35
N GLN A 145 25.87 -23.04 0.57
CA GLN A 145 26.84 -22.10 0.02
C GLN A 145 26.78 -22.04 -1.51
N PRO A 146 26.71 -23.17 -2.25
CA PRO A 146 26.56 -23.12 -3.69
C PRO A 146 25.21 -22.54 -4.17
N VAL A 147 24.12 -22.80 -3.44
CA VAL A 147 22.81 -22.17 -3.72
C VAL A 147 22.94 -20.66 -3.61
N TRP A 148 23.61 -20.18 -2.56
CA TRP A 148 23.89 -18.75 -2.39
C TRP A 148 24.82 -18.18 -3.47
N THR A 149 25.81 -18.96 -3.95
CA THR A 149 26.61 -18.57 -5.11
C THR A 149 25.73 -18.36 -6.35
N ASN A 150 24.75 -19.22 -6.59
CA ASN A 150 23.79 -19.05 -7.68
C ASN A 150 22.84 -17.86 -7.45
N VAL A 151 22.48 -17.55 -6.20
CA VAL A 151 21.76 -16.29 -5.86
C VAL A 151 22.59 -15.08 -6.29
N ARG A 152 23.87 -15.01 -5.93
CA ARG A 152 24.74 -13.88 -6.34
C ARG A 152 24.83 -13.74 -7.86
N LYS A 153 25.03 -14.85 -8.57
CA LYS A 153 25.06 -14.86 -10.05
C LYS A 153 23.74 -14.36 -10.65
N PHE A 154 22.61 -14.77 -10.07
CA PHE A 154 21.29 -14.29 -10.48
C PHE A 154 21.14 -12.79 -10.26
N LEU A 155 21.55 -12.27 -9.09
CA LEU A 155 21.51 -10.84 -8.79
C LEU A 155 22.40 -10.04 -9.75
N ASP A 156 23.62 -10.51 -10.05
CA ASP A 156 24.51 -9.84 -10.99
C ASP A 156 23.95 -9.83 -12.42
N GLN A 157 23.25 -10.90 -12.82
CA GLN A 157 22.50 -10.93 -14.07
C GLN A 157 21.37 -9.90 -14.06
N LEU A 158 20.59 -9.78 -12.98
CA LEU A 158 19.56 -8.74 -12.83
C LEU A 158 20.13 -7.33 -12.91
N LYS A 159 21.28 -7.06 -12.27
CA LYS A 159 21.98 -5.75 -12.35
C LYS A 159 22.33 -5.39 -13.79
N THR A 160 22.63 -6.38 -14.62
CA THR A 160 22.97 -6.18 -16.03
C THR A 160 21.72 -5.94 -16.88
N ILE A 161 20.68 -6.76 -16.69
CA ILE A 161 19.43 -6.66 -17.46
C ILE A 161 18.70 -5.35 -17.18
N THR A 162 18.61 -4.94 -15.92
CA THR A 162 17.88 -3.72 -15.47
C THR A 162 18.51 -2.41 -15.95
N LYS A 163 19.74 -2.44 -16.48
CA LYS A 163 20.35 -1.28 -17.16
C LYS A 163 19.78 -1.04 -18.56
N VAL A 164 19.24 -2.09 -19.19
CA VAL A 164 18.80 -2.08 -20.59
C VAL A 164 17.28 -2.22 -20.70
N GLN A 165 16.68 -3.07 -19.87
CA GLN A 165 15.26 -3.39 -19.90
C GLN A 165 14.53 -2.83 -18.68
N SER A 166 13.30 -2.36 -18.88
CA SER A 166 12.45 -1.83 -17.81
C SER A 166 11.87 -2.92 -16.90
N THR A 167 11.66 -4.12 -17.44
CA THR A 167 11.09 -5.28 -16.75
C THR A 167 11.89 -6.54 -17.07
N VAL A 168 11.82 -7.54 -16.19
CA VAL A 168 12.52 -8.83 -16.32
C VAL A 168 11.52 -9.98 -16.24
N ASP A 169 11.59 -10.95 -17.16
CA ASP A 169 10.80 -12.20 -17.09
C ASP A 169 11.32 -13.09 -15.96
N VAL A 170 10.79 -12.92 -14.76
CA VAL A 170 11.25 -13.66 -13.57
C VAL A 170 10.98 -15.15 -13.69
N LEU A 171 9.97 -15.58 -14.45
CA LEU A 171 9.72 -17.01 -14.65
C LEU A 171 10.89 -17.67 -15.38
N LEU A 172 11.38 -17.06 -16.46
CA LEU A 172 12.53 -17.58 -17.21
C LEU A 172 13.77 -17.70 -16.34
N HIS A 173 14.12 -16.63 -15.62
CA HIS A 173 15.32 -16.63 -14.78
C HIS A 173 15.19 -17.57 -13.57
N CYS A 174 14.00 -17.69 -12.98
CA CYS A 174 13.77 -18.66 -11.89
C CYS A 174 13.87 -20.11 -12.39
N ASN A 175 13.54 -20.39 -13.67
CA ASN A 175 13.79 -21.71 -14.28
C ASN A 175 15.30 -22.00 -14.37
N PHE A 176 16.12 -21.02 -14.74
CA PHE A 176 17.59 -21.19 -14.77
C PHE A 176 18.15 -21.43 -13.37
N TYR A 177 17.71 -20.62 -12.40
CA TYR A 177 18.14 -20.75 -11.01
C TYR A 177 17.84 -22.12 -10.41
N SER A 178 16.59 -22.57 -10.51
CA SER A 178 16.15 -23.86 -9.99
C SER A 178 16.85 -25.03 -10.70
N PHE A 179 17.05 -24.95 -12.02
CA PHE A 179 17.70 -26.00 -12.79
C PHE A 179 19.19 -26.16 -12.44
N ASP A 180 19.93 -25.07 -12.30
CA ASP A 180 21.34 -25.11 -11.90
C ASP A 180 21.50 -25.67 -10.47
N ASN A 181 20.60 -25.30 -9.55
CA ASN A 181 20.62 -25.81 -8.18
C ASN A 181 20.31 -27.31 -8.09
N ILE A 182 19.23 -27.78 -8.72
CA ILE A 182 18.87 -29.21 -8.65
C ILE A 182 19.90 -30.09 -9.37
N THR A 183 20.39 -29.67 -10.54
CA THR A 183 21.40 -30.45 -11.26
C THR A 183 22.71 -30.50 -10.49
N ARG A 184 23.07 -29.44 -9.75
CA ARG A 184 24.20 -29.48 -8.82
C ARG A 184 23.98 -30.40 -7.64
N LEU A 185 22.79 -30.38 -7.03
CA LEU A 185 22.47 -31.29 -5.93
C LEU A 185 22.53 -32.77 -6.38
N VAL A 186 22.05 -33.04 -7.59
CA VAL A 186 21.91 -34.40 -8.11
C VAL A 186 23.23 -34.95 -8.68
N TYR A 187 23.96 -34.19 -9.49
CA TYR A 187 25.20 -34.66 -10.14
C TYR A 187 26.49 -34.18 -9.48
N GLY A 188 26.45 -33.10 -8.69
CA GLY A 188 27.64 -32.42 -8.20
C GLY A 188 28.13 -31.28 -9.11
N PRO A 189 29.21 -30.57 -8.70
CA PRO A 189 29.66 -29.31 -9.30
C PRO A 189 30.19 -29.41 -10.74
N GLU A 190 30.72 -30.56 -11.15
CA GLU A 190 31.36 -30.69 -12.47
C GLU A 190 30.37 -31.02 -13.59
N LEU A 191 29.29 -31.71 -13.26
CA LEU A 191 28.32 -32.24 -14.22
C LEU A 191 27.02 -31.43 -14.26
N CYS A 192 26.82 -30.48 -13.33
CA CYS A 192 25.64 -29.65 -13.26
C CYS A 192 25.49 -28.71 -14.46
N ALA A 193 24.27 -28.22 -14.65
CA ALA A 193 23.99 -27.16 -15.61
C ALA A 193 24.56 -25.81 -15.12
N ARG A 194 24.77 -24.88 -16.07
CA ARG A 194 25.25 -23.51 -15.82
C ARG A 194 24.39 -22.50 -16.57
N THR A 195 23.08 -22.71 -16.54
CA THR A 195 22.10 -21.92 -17.28
C THR A 195 22.04 -20.46 -16.83
N ILE A 196 22.41 -20.10 -15.60
CA ILE A 196 22.45 -18.68 -15.19
C ILE A 196 23.53 -17.92 -15.98
N GLU A 197 24.72 -18.49 -16.10
CA GLU A 197 25.91 -17.85 -16.66
C GLU A 197 26.05 -18.03 -18.18
N ASP A 198 25.83 -19.25 -18.68
CA ASP A 198 26.04 -19.59 -20.07
C ASP A 198 24.75 -19.41 -20.88
N ALA A 199 24.70 -18.34 -21.67
CA ALA A 199 23.58 -18.05 -22.55
C ALA A 199 23.49 -18.95 -23.78
N GLY A 200 24.59 -19.59 -24.18
CA GLY A 200 24.66 -20.46 -25.35
C GLY A 200 24.42 -21.94 -25.04
N CYS A 201 24.28 -22.31 -23.77
CA CYS A 201 24.15 -23.70 -23.36
C CYS A 201 22.85 -24.35 -23.88
N GLU A 202 22.93 -25.65 -24.14
CA GLU A 202 21.81 -26.41 -24.72
C GLU A 202 20.65 -26.56 -23.72
N GLU A 203 20.99 -26.57 -22.43
CA GLU A 203 20.08 -26.64 -21.30
C GLU A 203 19.02 -25.52 -21.33
N ARG A 204 19.36 -24.30 -21.75
CA ARG A 204 18.38 -23.21 -21.89
C ARG A 204 17.31 -23.53 -22.93
N LYS A 205 17.69 -24.10 -24.07
CA LYS A 205 16.73 -24.48 -25.13
C LYS A 205 15.83 -25.64 -24.68
N ILE A 206 16.37 -26.56 -23.87
CA ILE A 206 15.57 -27.63 -23.24
C ILE A 206 14.51 -26.99 -22.33
N LEU A 207 14.90 -26.07 -21.43
CA LEU A 207 13.98 -25.38 -20.51
C LEU A 207 12.89 -24.57 -21.24
N GLU A 208 13.25 -23.87 -22.32
CA GLU A 208 12.29 -23.11 -23.14
C GLU A 208 11.27 -24.04 -23.83
N GLY A 209 11.73 -25.13 -24.44
CA GLY A 209 10.86 -26.13 -25.08
C GLY A 209 9.98 -26.89 -24.08
N TRP A 210 10.42 -26.99 -22.82
CA TRP A 210 9.69 -27.69 -21.77
C TRP A 210 8.36 -27.02 -21.42
N LYS A 211 8.29 -25.68 -21.50
CA LYS A 211 7.04 -24.93 -21.29
C LYS A 211 5.94 -25.38 -22.26
N GLU A 212 6.31 -25.69 -23.49
CA GLU A 212 5.37 -26.22 -24.49
C GLU A 212 5.00 -27.67 -24.16
N VAL A 213 5.96 -28.53 -23.83
CA VAL A 213 5.68 -29.93 -23.44
C VAL A 213 4.66 -29.99 -22.30
N GLU A 214 4.80 -29.15 -21.27
CA GLU A 214 3.89 -29.16 -20.12
C GLU A 214 2.43 -28.85 -20.50
N VAL A 215 2.21 -27.97 -21.47
CA VAL A 215 0.87 -27.62 -21.99
C VAL A 215 0.24 -28.81 -22.75
N TRP A 216 1.06 -29.63 -23.41
CA TRP A 216 0.61 -30.79 -24.19
C TRP A 216 0.53 -32.09 -23.39
N ASN A 217 1.09 -32.13 -22.17
CA ASN A 217 1.13 -33.33 -21.32
C ASN A 217 -0.26 -33.93 -21.06
N ASN A 218 -1.29 -33.11 -20.85
CA ASN A 218 -2.65 -33.61 -20.62
C ASN A 218 -3.20 -34.39 -21.83
N LEU A 219 -2.79 -34.03 -23.05
CA LEU A 219 -3.12 -34.79 -24.25
C LEU A 219 -2.34 -36.11 -24.30
N SER A 220 -1.05 -36.06 -23.98
CA SER A 220 -0.19 -37.25 -23.90
C SER A 220 -0.74 -38.29 -22.92
N TYR A 221 -1.12 -37.86 -21.71
CA TYR A 221 -1.65 -38.74 -20.65
C TYR A 221 -3.00 -39.35 -20.98
N ASN A 222 -3.88 -38.62 -21.68
CA ASN A 222 -5.21 -39.11 -22.01
C ASN A 222 -5.26 -39.89 -23.34
N PHE A 223 -4.44 -39.49 -24.32
CA PHE A 223 -4.45 -40.00 -25.70
C PHE A 223 -3.02 -40.10 -26.29
N PRO A 224 -2.17 -41.00 -25.79
CA PRO A 224 -0.75 -41.05 -26.15
C PRO A 224 -0.52 -41.26 -27.66
N ARG A 225 -1.30 -42.15 -28.30
CA ARG A 225 -1.19 -42.39 -29.76
C ARG A 225 -1.54 -41.14 -30.57
N LEU A 226 -2.56 -40.40 -30.16
CA LEU A 226 -2.97 -39.16 -30.83
C LEU A 226 -1.91 -38.07 -30.64
N HIS A 227 -1.34 -37.96 -29.44
CA HIS A 227 -0.22 -37.07 -29.16
C HIS A 227 0.98 -37.35 -30.07
N SER A 228 1.39 -38.62 -30.22
CA SER A 228 2.49 -39.00 -31.12
C SER A 228 2.20 -38.65 -32.59
N ILE A 229 0.98 -38.87 -33.07
CA ILE A 229 0.57 -38.51 -34.43
C ILE A 229 0.63 -36.99 -34.62
N ILE A 230 0.03 -36.21 -33.70
CA ILE A 230 0.03 -34.75 -33.76
C ILE A 230 1.46 -34.21 -33.77
N ARG A 231 2.32 -34.71 -32.88
CA ARG A 231 3.72 -34.32 -32.84
C ARG A 231 4.41 -34.60 -34.18
N ALA A 232 4.25 -35.80 -34.74
CA ALA A 232 4.87 -36.18 -36.01
C ALA A 232 4.34 -35.42 -37.23
N VAL A 233 3.08 -34.99 -37.20
CA VAL A 233 2.48 -34.15 -38.26
C VAL A 233 2.95 -32.71 -38.12
N VAL A 234 2.84 -32.13 -36.92
CA VAL A 234 3.19 -30.73 -36.67
C VAL A 234 4.68 -30.47 -36.84
N SER A 235 5.55 -31.40 -36.41
CA SER A 235 7.00 -31.27 -36.63
C SER A 235 7.36 -31.21 -38.11
N ARG A 236 6.69 -32.02 -38.95
CA ARG A 236 6.86 -31.98 -40.42
C ARG A 236 6.30 -30.71 -41.04
N VAL A 237 5.11 -30.28 -40.63
CA VAL A 237 4.44 -29.08 -41.17
C VAL A 237 5.19 -27.81 -40.80
N LYS A 238 5.63 -27.68 -39.55
CA LYS A 238 6.40 -26.51 -39.07
C LYS A 238 7.88 -26.56 -39.46
N LYS A 239 8.36 -27.68 -40.03
CA LYS A 239 9.79 -27.95 -40.28
C LYS A 239 10.65 -27.77 -39.04
N ASP A 240 10.07 -28.09 -37.87
CA ASP A 240 10.73 -27.99 -36.57
C ASP A 240 10.86 -29.40 -35.98
N PRO A 241 12.01 -30.07 -36.16
CA PRO A 241 12.24 -31.40 -35.60
C PRO A 241 12.33 -31.37 -34.06
N ALA A 242 12.49 -30.20 -33.44
CA ALA A 242 12.54 -30.05 -31.99
C ALA A 242 11.16 -29.86 -31.35
N PHE A 243 10.08 -29.83 -32.14
CA PHE A 243 8.72 -29.68 -31.62
C PHE A 243 8.37 -30.81 -30.64
N LEU A 244 8.06 -30.42 -29.38
CA LEU A 244 7.77 -31.32 -28.26
C LEU A 244 8.84 -32.39 -28.00
N SER A 245 10.12 -32.11 -28.30
CA SER A 245 11.23 -33.04 -28.03
C SER A 245 12.02 -32.72 -26.76
N ALA A 246 11.68 -31.64 -26.02
CA ALA A 246 12.45 -31.21 -24.85
C ALA A 246 12.59 -32.31 -23.79
N GLU A 247 11.56 -33.13 -23.56
CA GLU A 247 11.60 -34.25 -22.60
C GLU A 247 12.57 -35.36 -23.05
N GLU A 248 12.61 -35.69 -24.34
CA GLU A 248 13.56 -36.67 -24.90
C GLU A 248 14.99 -36.15 -24.81
N ARG A 249 15.21 -34.87 -25.14
CA ARG A 249 16.53 -34.23 -25.06
C ARG A 249 17.04 -34.17 -23.63
N LEU A 250 16.17 -33.89 -22.66
CA LEU A 250 16.52 -33.93 -21.25
C LEU A 250 16.83 -35.36 -20.79
N THR A 251 16.08 -36.35 -21.28
CA THR A 251 16.32 -37.78 -21.04
C THR A 251 17.70 -38.22 -21.59
N GLU A 252 18.07 -37.79 -22.78
CA GLU A 252 19.38 -38.04 -23.38
C GLU A 252 20.50 -37.32 -22.61
N TRP A 253 20.30 -36.05 -22.27
CA TRP A 253 21.23 -35.25 -21.48
C TRP A 253 21.50 -35.89 -20.11
N ASN A 254 20.46 -36.31 -19.39
CA ASN A 254 20.60 -36.99 -18.09
C ASN A 254 21.43 -38.27 -18.20
N MET A 255 21.14 -39.11 -19.19
CA MET A 255 21.91 -40.35 -19.41
C MET A 255 23.38 -40.05 -19.75
N ALA A 256 23.64 -39.03 -20.58
CA ALA A 256 25.00 -38.62 -20.92
C ALA A 256 25.81 -38.20 -19.68
N LYS A 257 25.20 -37.47 -18.73
CA LYS A 257 25.85 -37.09 -17.47
C LYS A 257 26.21 -38.31 -16.61
N ILE A 258 25.30 -39.28 -16.50
CA ILE A 258 25.52 -40.51 -15.72
C ILE A 258 26.63 -41.37 -16.36
N VAL A 259 26.61 -41.51 -17.68
CA VAL A 259 27.66 -42.25 -18.41
C VAL A 259 29.01 -41.55 -18.26
N SER A 260 29.05 -40.22 -18.33
CA SER A 260 30.26 -39.42 -18.10
C SER A 260 30.83 -39.64 -16.69
N ALA A 261 29.98 -39.56 -15.66
CA ALA A 261 30.35 -39.78 -14.27
C ALA A 261 30.90 -41.19 -14.01
N ARG A 262 30.41 -42.19 -14.76
CA ARG A 262 30.87 -43.57 -14.63
C ARG A 262 32.21 -43.82 -15.34
N ARG A 263 32.46 -43.12 -16.45
CA ARG A 263 33.75 -43.17 -17.15
C ARG A 263 34.85 -42.51 -16.34
N ASP A 264 34.48 -41.52 -15.54
CA ASP A 264 35.40 -40.74 -14.72
C ASP A 264 34.83 -40.58 -13.30
N PRO A 265 35.08 -41.56 -12.41
CA PRO A 265 34.53 -41.59 -11.06
C PRO A 265 34.90 -40.38 -10.19
N ASP A 266 35.98 -39.66 -10.52
CA ASP A 266 36.39 -38.46 -9.80
C ASP A 266 35.35 -37.33 -9.94
N LYS A 267 34.54 -37.38 -11.02
CA LYS A 267 33.41 -36.47 -11.22
C LYS A 267 32.23 -36.74 -10.27
N MET A 268 32.18 -37.91 -9.63
CA MET A 268 31.11 -38.30 -8.69
C MET A 268 31.41 -37.80 -7.28
N VAL A 269 31.15 -36.52 -7.05
CA VAL A 269 31.45 -35.86 -5.78
C VAL A 269 30.65 -36.45 -4.61
N ALA A 270 31.34 -36.74 -3.51
CA ALA A 270 30.76 -37.17 -2.25
C ALA A 270 29.73 -36.13 -1.74
N GLY A 271 28.50 -36.60 -1.50
CA GLY A 271 27.37 -35.73 -1.11
C GLY A 271 26.42 -35.35 -2.25
N SER A 272 26.68 -35.76 -3.50
CA SER A 272 25.68 -35.72 -4.58
C SER A 272 24.72 -36.91 -4.51
N LEU A 273 23.50 -36.77 -5.06
CA LEU A 273 22.55 -37.87 -5.13
C LEU A 273 23.09 -39.04 -5.98
N LEU A 274 23.75 -38.75 -7.10
CA LEU A 274 24.37 -39.76 -7.96
C LEU A 274 25.37 -40.62 -7.19
N HIS A 275 26.24 -39.99 -6.41
CA HIS A 275 27.21 -40.69 -5.57
C HIS A 275 26.51 -41.58 -4.54
N GLN A 276 25.48 -41.07 -3.86
CA GLN A 276 24.72 -41.84 -2.87
C GLN A 276 23.98 -43.04 -3.48
N LEU A 277 23.30 -42.85 -4.62
CA LEU A 277 22.56 -43.94 -5.28
C LEU A 277 23.47 -45.02 -5.84
N SER A 278 24.67 -44.64 -6.30
CA SER A 278 25.67 -45.58 -6.80
C SER A 278 26.26 -46.46 -5.71
N ASN A 279 26.32 -45.95 -4.47
CA ASN A 279 26.88 -46.67 -3.32
C ASN A 279 25.81 -47.39 -2.47
N ASN A 280 24.55 -47.01 -2.59
CA ASN A 280 23.44 -47.66 -1.90
C ASN A 280 23.11 -49.04 -2.51
N LYS A 281 22.60 -49.94 -1.65
CA LYS A 281 22.15 -51.28 -2.05
C LYS A 281 20.63 -51.37 -2.16
N THR A 282 20.14 -52.21 -3.06
CA THR A 282 18.73 -52.54 -3.25
C THR A 282 18.14 -53.29 -2.04
N PRO A 283 16.81 -53.51 -1.95
CA PRO A 283 16.17 -54.35 -0.92
C PRO A 283 16.78 -55.74 -0.73
N ASP A 284 17.22 -56.35 -1.82
CA ASP A 284 17.84 -57.67 -1.93
C ASP A 284 19.38 -57.66 -1.78
N GLY A 285 19.99 -56.49 -1.55
CA GLY A 285 21.44 -56.37 -1.31
C GLY A 285 22.30 -56.18 -2.57
N GLY A 286 21.71 -56.16 -3.75
CA GLY A 286 22.35 -55.83 -5.02
C GLY A 286 22.62 -54.33 -5.21
N SER A 287 23.20 -53.98 -6.36
CA SER A 287 23.38 -52.58 -6.78
C SER A 287 22.20 -52.13 -7.66
N PHE A 288 21.86 -50.85 -7.62
CA PHE A 288 20.84 -50.29 -8.51
C PHE A 288 21.28 -50.34 -9.97
N SER A 289 20.34 -50.63 -10.88
CA SER A 289 20.61 -50.61 -12.32
C SER A 289 20.79 -49.17 -12.80
N ILE A 290 21.63 -48.97 -13.83
CA ILE A 290 21.85 -47.64 -14.41
C ILE A 290 20.53 -47.02 -14.89
N PRO A 291 19.63 -47.73 -15.61
CA PRO A 291 18.36 -47.15 -16.02
C PRO A 291 17.51 -46.69 -14.84
N TRP A 292 17.58 -47.39 -13.69
CA TRP A 292 16.85 -46.98 -12.50
C TRP A 292 17.46 -45.75 -11.84
N ILE A 293 18.79 -45.68 -11.70
CA ILE A 293 19.48 -44.48 -11.21
C ILE A 293 19.16 -43.29 -12.12
N ALA A 294 19.20 -43.48 -13.43
CA ALA A 294 18.84 -42.44 -14.40
C ALA A 294 17.39 -41.98 -14.26
N ALA A 295 16.45 -42.90 -14.04
CA ALA A 295 15.06 -42.57 -13.79
C ALA A 295 14.90 -41.76 -12.50
N GLU A 296 15.55 -42.15 -11.41
CA GLU A 296 15.47 -41.45 -10.13
C GLU A 296 16.05 -40.04 -10.21
N MET A 297 17.16 -39.87 -10.92
CA MET A 297 17.79 -38.56 -11.12
C MET A 297 16.92 -37.64 -11.97
N LEU A 298 16.33 -38.16 -13.05
CA LEU A 298 15.45 -37.40 -13.92
C LEU A 298 14.15 -36.99 -13.21
N ASP A 299 13.59 -37.87 -12.38
CA ASP A 299 12.42 -37.56 -11.52
C ASP A 299 12.72 -36.42 -10.55
N ASN A 300 13.90 -36.42 -9.92
CA ASN A 300 14.32 -35.32 -9.03
C ASN A 300 14.45 -33.98 -9.78
N ILE A 301 14.99 -33.99 -10.99
CA ILE A 301 15.11 -32.80 -11.85
C ILE A 301 13.72 -32.29 -12.23
N HIS A 302 12.83 -33.16 -12.72
CA HIS A 302 11.45 -32.80 -13.07
C HIS A 302 10.69 -32.22 -11.87
N ALA A 303 10.83 -32.84 -10.69
CA ALA A 303 10.09 -32.47 -9.50
C ALA A 303 10.55 -31.14 -8.89
N ALA A 304 11.86 -30.83 -8.90
CA ALA A 304 12.41 -29.66 -8.21
C ALA A 304 12.56 -28.43 -9.12
N GLN A 305 12.69 -28.60 -10.44
CA GLN A 305 12.91 -27.50 -11.36
C GLN A 305 11.67 -26.59 -11.47
N SER A 306 10.59 -27.08 -12.09
CA SER A 306 9.42 -26.25 -12.42
C SER A 306 8.66 -25.78 -11.16
N THR A 307 8.59 -26.63 -10.12
CA THR A 307 7.83 -26.30 -8.90
C THR A 307 8.46 -25.15 -8.11
N VAL A 308 9.80 -25.13 -7.99
CA VAL A 308 10.54 -24.04 -7.33
C VAL A 308 10.49 -22.78 -8.18
N ALA A 309 10.67 -22.90 -9.50
CA ALA A 309 10.59 -21.76 -10.40
C ALA A 309 9.23 -21.04 -10.33
N LEU A 310 8.14 -21.80 -10.31
CA LEU A 310 6.80 -21.25 -10.20
C LEU A 310 6.54 -20.68 -8.79
N ALA A 311 6.96 -21.37 -7.71
CA ALA A 311 6.84 -20.84 -6.35
C ALA A 311 7.52 -19.47 -6.20
N LEU A 312 8.75 -19.34 -6.71
CA LEU A 312 9.49 -18.07 -6.74
C LEU A 312 8.78 -17.03 -7.60
N THR A 313 8.29 -17.42 -8.77
CA THR A 313 7.56 -16.51 -9.68
C THR A 313 6.34 -15.90 -8.99
N TYR A 314 5.50 -16.72 -8.37
CA TYR A 314 4.32 -16.22 -7.65
C TYR A 314 4.72 -15.44 -6.38
N ALA A 315 5.78 -15.85 -5.66
CA ALA A 315 6.24 -15.10 -4.50
C ALA A 315 6.70 -13.69 -4.89
N LEU A 316 7.55 -13.58 -5.91
CA LEU A 316 8.05 -12.29 -6.41
C LEU A 316 6.91 -11.45 -7.00
N TRP A 317 5.96 -12.06 -7.71
CA TRP A 317 4.82 -11.34 -8.27
C TRP A 317 3.88 -10.78 -7.20
N ASN A 318 3.57 -11.56 -6.15
CA ASN A 318 2.81 -11.03 -5.02
C ASN A 318 3.60 -9.93 -4.31
N LEU A 319 4.87 -10.16 -3.99
CA LEU A 319 5.71 -9.14 -3.33
C LEU A 319 5.78 -7.83 -4.13
N ALA A 320 5.87 -7.89 -5.45
CA ALA A 320 5.91 -6.70 -6.33
C ALA A 320 4.64 -5.83 -6.21
N ARG A 321 3.49 -6.43 -5.88
CA ARG A 321 2.20 -5.75 -5.67
C ARG A 321 1.94 -5.35 -4.21
N HIS A 322 2.85 -5.75 -3.33
CA HIS A 322 2.71 -5.69 -1.89
C HIS A 322 3.99 -5.15 -1.24
N PRO A 323 4.36 -3.87 -1.51
CA PRO A 323 5.59 -3.26 -1.03
C PRO A 323 5.71 -3.26 0.51
N GLU A 324 4.60 -3.23 1.24
CA GLU A 324 4.58 -3.37 2.70
C GLU A 324 5.24 -4.66 3.19
N TRP A 325 5.04 -5.75 2.45
CA TRP A 325 5.63 -7.04 2.77
C TRP A 325 7.10 -7.11 2.38
N GLN A 326 7.51 -6.42 1.30
CA GLN A 326 8.93 -6.25 0.98
C GLN A 326 9.67 -5.52 2.09
N ASP A 327 9.07 -4.44 2.62
CA ASP A 327 9.69 -3.62 3.67
C ASP A 327 9.79 -4.37 5.00
N ARG A 328 8.76 -5.13 5.39
CA ARG A 328 8.79 -5.98 6.59
C ARG A 328 9.82 -7.10 6.49
N ILE A 329 9.88 -7.81 5.35
CA ILE A 329 10.90 -8.83 5.12
C ILE A 329 12.29 -8.20 5.14
N ARG A 330 12.49 -7.07 4.47
CA ARG A 330 13.79 -6.37 4.46
C ARG A 330 14.20 -5.95 5.87
N GLY A 331 13.28 -5.39 6.65
CA GLY A 331 13.52 -5.04 8.05
C GLY A 331 13.91 -6.24 8.90
N GLU A 332 13.23 -7.38 8.72
CA GLU A 332 13.56 -8.66 9.36
C GLU A 332 14.95 -9.16 8.95
N LEU A 333 15.29 -9.16 7.66
CA LEU A 333 16.56 -9.67 7.15
C LEU A 333 17.75 -8.78 7.55
N LEU A 334 17.60 -7.46 7.45
CA LEU A 334 18.60 -6.50 7.94
C LEU A 334 18.74 -6.57 9.47
N ALA A 335 17.78 -7.20 10.15
CA ALA A 335 17.84 -7.38 11.59
C ALA A 335 18.72 -8.52 12.08
N LEU A 336 19.02 -9.46 11.19
CA LEU A 336 19.80 -10.64 11.49
C LEU A 336 21.28 -10.29 11.72
N PRO A 337 21.97 -11.00 12.63
CA PRO A 337 23.40 -10.83 12.84
C PRO A 337 24.16 -11.24 11.58
N VAL A 338 25.03 -10.35 11.12
CA VAL A 338 25.83 -10.53 9.91
C VAL A 338 27.22 -11.04 10.29
N LYS A 339 27.73 -12.04 9.57
CA LYS A 339 29.10 -12.53 9.73
C LYS A 339 30.11 -11.60 9.05
N GLU A 340 31.41 -11.85 9.26
CA GLU A 340 32.50 -11.09 8.63
C GLU A 340 32.46 -11.10 7.08
N ASP A 341 31.80 -12.09 6.47
CA ASP A 341 31.60 -12.18 5.02
C ASP A 341 30.41 -11.35 4.49
N GLY A 342 29.78 -10.56 5.36
CA GLY A 342 28.67 -9.68 5.03
C GLY A 342 27.32 -10.40 4.90
N LEU A 343 27.20 -11.67 5.34
CA LEU A 343 25.96 -12.44 5.25
C LEU A 343 25.34 -12.83 6.59
N PRO A 344 24.00 -12.76 6.71
CA PRO A 344 23.28 -13.44 7.78
C PRO A 344 23.53 -14.95 7.72
N LYS A 345 23.51 -15.61 8.89
CA LYS A 345 23.58 -17.07 8.94
C LYS A 345 22.36 -17.65 8.22
N PHE A 346 22.56 -18.67 7.37
CA PHE A 346 21.46 -19.26 6.61
C PHE A 346 20.35 -19.81 7.50
N ASP A 347 20.68 -20.37 8.68
CA ASP A 347 19.70 -20.83 9.66
C ASP A 347 18.74 -19.71 10.08
N ASP A 348 19.26 -18.49 10.24
CA ASP A 348 18.47 -17.33 10.66
C ASP A 348 17.52 -16.89 9.54
N ILE A 349 17.98 -16.92 8.28
CA ILE A 349 17.12 -16.68 7.10
C ILE A 349 16.03 -17.76 7.00
N MET A 350 16.37 -19.02 7.26
CA MET A 350 15.38 -20.12 7.24
C MET A 350 14.34 -19.99 8.35
N ALA A 351 14.70 -19.42 9.49
CA ALA A 351 13.84 -19.20 10.65
C ALA A 351 13.07 -17.86 10.62
N ALA A 352 13.32 -17.00 9.63
CA ALA A 352 12.73 -15.67 9.50
C ALA A 352 11.19 -15.75 9.33
N PRO A 353 10.38 -15.34 10.34
CA PRO A 353 8.93 -15.57 10.36
C PRO A 353 8.14 -14.75 9.33
N VAL A 354 8.49 -13.50 9.04
CA VAL A 354 7.78 -12.67 8.06
C VAL A 354 8.00 -13.21 6.65
N LEU A 355 9.25 -13.56 6.31
CA LEU A 355 9.57 -14.22 5.04
C LEU A 355 8.82 -15.55 4.91
N ASP A 356 8.78 -16.35 5.98
CA ASP A 356 8.04 -17.62 6.00
C ASP A 356 6.53 -17.42 5.77
N ALA A 357 5.92 -16.46 6.45
CA ALA A 357 4.50 -16.12 6.32
C ALA A 357 4.15 -15.71 4.88
N CYS A 358 4.99 -14.91 4.22
CA CYS A 358 4.79 -14.48 2.84
C CYS A 358 4.85 -15.66 1.85
N ILE A 359 5.84 -16.53 2.01
CA ILE A 359 5.97 -17.73 1.18
C ILE A 359 4.82 -18.71 1.45
N ARG A 360 4.40 -18.86 2.71
CA ARG A 360 3.25 -19.71 3.07
C ARG A 360 1.97 -19.22 2.43
N GLU A 361 1.70 -17.93 2.49
CA GLU A 361 0.51 -17.35 1.89
C GLU A 361 0.53 -17.45 0.36
N CYS A 362 1.69 -17.24 -0.25
CA CYS A 362 1.86 -17.45 -1.69
C CYS A 362 1.54 -18.90 -2.09
N ASN A 363 2.13 -19.88 -1.41
CA ASN A 363 1.91 -21.30 -1.69
C ASN A 363 0.48 -21.78 -1.39
N ARG A 364 -0.23 -21.09 -0.48
CA ARG A 364 -1.65 -21.33 -0.20
C ARG A 364 -2.53 -20.86 -1.36
N LEU A 365 -2.27 -19.66 -1.88
CA LEU A 365 -3.02 -19.10 -3.01
C LEU A 365 -2.72 -19.81 -4.33
N TYR A 366 -1.45 -20.15 -4.54
CA TYR A 366 -0.92 -20.73 -5.77
C TYR A 366 -0.20 -22.05 -5.44
N PRO A 367 -0.92 -23.16 -5.24
CA PRO A 367 -0.28 -24.46 -5.05
C PRO A 367 0.44 -24.91 -6.34
N GLN A 368 1.72 -25.25 -6.26
CA GLN A 368 2.58 -25.54 -7.42
C GLN A 368 2.38 -26.95 -8.02
N SER A 369 1.24 -27.58 -7.74
CA SER A 369 0.90 -28.91 -8.23
C SER A 369 -0.60 -28.99 -8.48
N SER A 370 -0.97 -29.72 -9.54
CA SER A 370 -2.35 -29.97 -9.95
C SER A 370 -3.27 -30.62 -8.91
N GLY A 371 -2.71 -31.09 -7.79
CA GLY A 371 -3.45 -31.80 -6.73
C GLY A 371 -3.82 -33.24 -7.12
N ARG A 372 -3.36 -33.75 -8.27
CA ARG A 372 -3.67 -35.11 -8.77
C ARG A 372 -2.81 -36.20 -8.09
N ALA A 373 -2.73 -36.16 -6.77
CA ALA A 373 -2.00 -37.14 -5.97
C ALA A 373 -2.83 -38.41 -5.72
N GLU A 374 -3.28 -39.06 -6.79
CA GLU A 374 -4.25 -40.15 -6.75
C GLU A 374 -3.85 -41.33 -5.84
N ARG A 375 -4.84 -41.88 -5.14
CA ARG A 375 -4.76 -43.08 -4.29
C ARG A 375 -5.91 -44.01 -4.59
N VAL A 376 -5.76 -45.29 -4.29
CA VAL A 376 -6.81 -46.29 -4.48
C VAL A 376 -7.38 -46.70 -3.13
N VAL A 377 -8.71 -46.72 -3.01
CA VAL A 377 -9.41 -47.20 -1.82
C VAL A 377 -9.17 -48.71 -1.67
N PRO A 378 -8.51 -49.16 -0.58
CA PRO A 378 -8.09 -50.56 -0.43
C PRO A 378 -9.22 -51.49 0.02
N ALA A 379 -10.26 -50.94 0.64
CA ALA A 379 -11.43 -51.69 1.10
C ALA A 379 -12.67 -50.78 1.10
N THR A 380 -13.84 -51.35 0.80
CA THR A 380 -15.11 -50.62 0.77
C THR A 380 -15.45 -50.12 2.17
N LYS A 381 -15.52 -48.79 2.35
CA LYS A 381 -15.86 -48.16 3.63
C LYS A 381 -16.36 -46.74 3.45
N ALA A 382 -16.88 -46.15 4.53
CA ALA A 382 -17.33 -44.76 4.54
C ALA A 382 -16.15 -43.77 4.65
N TYR A 383 -16.16 -42.74 3.81
CA TYR A 383 -15.31 -41.55 3.87
C TYR A 383 -16.22 -40.33 3.97
N GLY A 384 -16.19 -39.63 5.11
CA GLY A 384 -17.04 -38.45 5.32
C GLY A 384 -18.54 -38.78 5.22
N GLY A 385 -18.94 -39.95 5.70
CA GLY A 385 -20.33 -40.45 5.61
C GLY A 385 -20.71 -41.11 4.28
N ILE A 386 -19.82 -41.11 3.27
CA ILE A 386 -20.10 -41.68 1.95
C ILE A 386 -19.36 -43.01 1.76
N VAL A 387 -20.08 -44.09 1.47
CA VAL A 387 -19.47 -45.40 1.20
C VAL A 387 -18.80 -45.40 -0.18
N LEU A 388 -17.47 -45.55 -0.19
CA LEU A 388 -16.67 -45.68 -1.41
C LEU A 388 -16.28 -47.15 -1.62
N PRO A 389 -16.58 -47.76 -2.77
CA PRO A 389 -16.15 -49.11 -3.11
C PRO A 389 -14.63 -49.27 -3.15
N THR A 390 -14.16 -50.49 -2.88
CA THR A 390 -12.77 -50.90 -3.15
C THR A 390 -12.42 -50.62 -4.61
N GLY A 391 -11.20 -50.11 -4.87
CA GLY A 391 -10.76 -49.76 -6.22
C GLY A 391 -11.13 -48.35 -6.67
N THR A 392 -11.95 -47.61 -5.90
CA THR A 392 -12.23 -46.19 -6.17
C THR A 392 -10.94 -45.37 -6.06
N VAL A 393 -10.68 -44.53 -7.05
CA VAL A 393 -9.57 -43.57 -7.03
C VAL A 393 -10.00 -42.34 -6.24
N VAL A 394 -9.17 -41.92 -5.30
CA VAL A 394 -9.40 -40.75 -4.44
C VAL A 394 -8.22 -39.79 -4.48
N SER A 395 -8.49 -38.49 -4.48
CA SER A 395 -7.47 -37.44 -4.35
C SER A 395 -8.00 -36.20 -3.64
N THR A 396 -7.16 -35.54 -2.85
CA THR A 396 -7.47 -34.23 -2.26
C THR A 396 -7.21 -33.10 -3.26
N SER A 397 -8.18 -32.20 -3.42
CA SER A 397 -7.96 -30.92 -4.10
C SER A 397 -7.22 -29.95 -3.17
N THR A 398 -5.92 -29.74 -3.42
CA THR A 398 -5.07 -28.80 -2.68
C THR A 398 -5.63 -27.38 -2.72
N LEU A 399 -6.10 -26.93 -3.90
CA LEU A 399 -6.69 -25.60 -4.04
C LEU A 399 -7.95 -25.44 -3.19
N ALA A 400 -8.85 -26.44 -3.21
CA ALA A 400 -10.10 -26.38 -2.45
C ALA A 400 -9.88 -26.39 -0.94
N ILE A 401 -8.94 -27.19 -0.44
CA ILE A 401 -8.64 -27.23 1.00
C ILE A 401 -7.89 -25.96 1.46
N HIS A 402 -7.10 -25.31 0.60
CA HIS A 402 -6.38 -24.05 0.90
C HIS A 402 -7.25 -22.80 0.79
N GLN A 403 -8.39 -22.89 0.11
CA GLN A 403 -9.30 -21.77 -0.12
C GLN A 403 -10.63 -21.91 0.64
N ARG A 404 -10.65 -22.68 1.73
CA ARG A 404 -11.83 -22.82 2.59
C ARG A 404 -12.09 -21.53 3.38
N PRO A 405 -13.22 -20.84 3.19
CA PRO A 405 -13.51 -19.61 3.91
C PRO A 405 -13.71 -19.85 5.43
N GLU A 406 -14.10 -21.07 5.82
CA GLU A 406 -14.24 -21.44 7.24
C GLU A 406 -12.89 -21.53 7.99
N VAL A 407 -11.78 -21.72 7.26
CA VAL A 407 -10.43 -21.86 7.82
C VAL A 407 -9.57 -20.64 7.53
N PHE A 408 -9.68 -20.11 6.31
CA PHE A 408 -8.95 -18.95 5.84
C PHE A 408 -9.94 -17.84 5.52
N ALA A 409 -10.12 -16.89 6.45
CA ALA A 409 -10.90 -15.68 6.20
C ALA A 409 -10.31 -14.92 5.00
N ASP A 410 -11.16 -14.47 4.07
CA ASP A 410 -10.79 -13.89 2.78
C ASP A 410 -9.78 -14.77 2.00
N PRO A 411 -10.18 -16.00 1.63
CA PRO A 411 -9.24 -17.02 1.15
C PRO A 411 -8.59 -16.68 -0.20
N HIS A 412 -9.09 -15.69 -0.93
CA HIS A 412 -8.54 -15.28 -2.22
C HIS A 412 -7.58 -14.09 -2.14
N THR A 413 -7.45 -13.49 -0.96
CA THR A 413 -6.60 -12.32 -0.73
C THR A 413 -5.22 -12.76 -0.24
N TYR A 414 -4.15 -12.14 -0.77
CA TYR A 414 -2.79 -12.32 -0.25
C TYR A 414 -2.66 -11.59 1.10
N ARG A 415 -2.78 -12.35 2.20
CA ARG A 415 -2.70 -11.81 3.57
C ARG A 415 -1.72 -12.62 4.43
N PRO A 416 -0.41 -12.37 4.34
CA PRO A 416 0.58 -13.07 5.15
C PRO A 416 0.41 -12.91 6.68
N ASP A 417 -0.17 -11.80 7.16
CA ASP A 417 -0.41 -11.56 8.61
C ASP A 417 -1.22 -12.68 9.28
N ARG A 418 -2.04 -13.43 8.54
CA ARG A 418 -2.80 -14.55 9.09
C ARG A 418 -1.90 -15.61 9.73
N TRP A 419 -0.65 -15.75 9.27
CA TRP A 419 0.31 -16.71 9.82
C TRP A 419 1.08 -16.16 11.02
N LEU A 420 1.04 -14.85 11.24
CA LEU A 420 1.78 -14.14 12.28
C LEU A 420 0.90 -13.78 13.48
N GLU A 421 -0.37 -13.43 13.23
CA GLU A 421 -1.30 -12.88 14.24
C GLU A 421 -2.29 -13.92 14.79
N ALA A 422 -2.38 -15.10 14.18
CA ALA A 422 -3.34 -16.11 14.60
C ALA A 422 -3.02 -16.69 15.99
N ASP A 423 -4.06 -16.90 16.79
CA ASP A 423 -3.94 -17.69 18.01
C ASP A 423 -3.56 -19.14 17.70
N GLU A 424 -3.11 -19.87 18.73
CA GLU A 424 -2.60 -21.23 18.57
C GLU A 424 -3.64 -22.21 18.00
N ALA A 425 -4.92 -22.07 18.36
CA ALA A 425 -5.98 -22.96 17.89
C ALA A 425 -6.30 -22.72 16.41
N THR A 426 -6.36 -21.45 16.01
CA THR A 426 -6.57 -21.01 14.63
C THR A 426 -5.38 -21.42 13.76
N LEU A 427 -4.15 -21.22 14.24
CA LEU A 427 -2.94 -21.63 13.54
C LEU A 427 -2.90 -23.13 13.29
N ARG A 428 -3.17 -23.97 14.31
CA ARG A 428 -3.24 -25.43 14.15
C ARG A 428 -4.30 -25.86 13.13
N THR A 429 -5.43 -25.17 13.10
CA THR A 429 -6.50 -25.44 12.13
C THR A 429 -6.05 -25.12 10.71
N MET A 430 -5.46 -23.94 10.48
CA MET A 430 -4.89 -23.55 9.20
C MET A 430 -3.79 -24.52 8.75
N GLU A 431 -2.90 -24.92 9.65
CA GLU A 431 -1.82 -25.89 9.38
C GLU A 431 -2.35 -27.26 8.99
N SER A 432 -3.48 -27.69 9.55
CA SER A 432 -4.10 -28.97 9.18
C SER A 432 -4.65 -28.97 7.74
N CYS A 433 -4.94 -27.80 7.18
CA CYS A 433 -5.37 -27.61 5.80
C CYS A 433 -4.20 -27.24 4.87
N TYR A 434 -3.10 -26.72 5.40
CA TYR A 434 -1.94 -26.28 4.65
C TYR A 434 -1.05 -27.46 4.22
N MET A 435 -1.04 -27.76 2.93
CA MET A 435 -0.39 -28.94 2.35
C MET A 435 0.22 -28.72 0.96
N PRO A 436 0.98 -27.63 0.73
CA PRO A 436 1.57 -27.36 -0.59
C PRO A 436 2.62 -28.41 -1.02
N PHE A 437 3.17 -29.16 -0.07
CA PHE A 437 4.14 -30.24 -0.29
C PHE A 437 3.51 -31.64 -0.20
N GLY A 438 2.17 -31.73 -0.22
CA GLY A 438 1.45 -32.97 0.06
C GLY A 438 1.35 -33.28 1.57
N TYR A 439 1.02 -34.53 1.90
CA TYR A 439 0.78 -34.95 3.29
C TYR A 439 1.22 -36.41 3.53
N GLY A 440 1.56 -36.73 4.78
CA GLY A 440 1.75 -38.09 5.29
C GLY A 440 2.91 -38.89 4.67
N ALA A 441 2.70 -40.19 4.41
CA ALA A 441 3.78 -41.12 4.00
C ALA A 441 4.39 -40.83 2.62
N ARG A 442 3.77 -39.97 1.82
CA ARG A 442 4.22 -39.57 0.49
C ARG A 442 4.47 -38.05 0.41
N LEU A 443 4.82 -37.42 1.54
CA LEU A 443 5.23 -36.01 1.60
C LEU A 443 6.42 -35.76 0.67
N CYS A 444 6.47 -34.59 0.03
CA CYS A 444 7.58 -34.20 -0.84
C CYS A 444 8.93 -34.36 -0.13
N LEU A 445 9.83 -35.16 -0.71
CA LEU A 445 11.19 -35.35 -0.19
C LEU A 445 11.99 -34.05 -0.28
N GLY A 446 11.89 -33.32 -1.39
CA GLY A 446 12.63 -32.08 -1.64
C GLY A 446 12.17 -30.86 -0.83
N LYS A 447 11.22 -30.97 0.10
CA LYS A 447 10.64 -29.82 0.83
C LYS A 447 11.71 -28.91 1.45
N ALA A 448 12.70 -29.47 2.14
CA ALA A 448 13.75 -28.68 2.78
C ALA A 448 14.56 -27.90 1.75
N PHE A 449 15.00 -28.55 0.67
CA PHE A 449 15.81 -27.90 -0.37
C PHE A 449 15.02 -26.82 -1.12
N ALA A 450 13.79 -27.12 -1.51
CA ALA A 450 12.91 -26.16 -2.17
C ALA A 450 12.69 -24.89 -1.31
N MET A 451 12.44 -25.05 -0.01
CA MET A 451 12.28 -23.91 0.89
C MET A 451 13.56 -23.08 1.02
N ALA A 452 14.73 -23.72 1.03
CA ALA A 452 16.00 -23.01 1.06
C ALA A 452 16.23 -22.19 -0.22
N GLU A 453 16.01 -22.79 -1.40
CA GLU A 453 16.11 -22.08 -2.68
C GLU A 453 15.18 -20.87 -2.75
N ILE A 454 13.90 -21.06 -2.39
CA ILE A 454 12.89 -20.00 -2.43
C ILE A 454 13.27 -18.86 -1.47
N LYS A 455 13.60 -19.18 -0.21
CA LYS A 455 13.93 -18.19 0.81
C LYS A 455 15.22 -17.44 0.49
N LEU A 456 16.29 -18.13 0.09
CA LEU A 456 17.60 -17.51 -0.17
C LEU A 456 17.54 -16.56 -1.37
N LEU A 457 16.88 -16.95 -2.46
CA LEU A 457 16.74 -16.05 -3.61
C LEU A 457 15.85 -14.85 -3.28
N THR A 458 14.73 -15.06 -2.61
CA THR A 458 13.84 -13.97 -2.19
C THR A 458 14.57 -12.98 -1.27
N ALA A 459 15.33 -13.48 -0.29
CA ALA A 459 16.13 -12.66 0.60
C ALA A 459 17.21 -11.87 -0.15
N GLY A 460 17.96 -12.52 -1.04
CA GLY A 460 18.98 -11.87 -1.85
C GLY A 460 18.41 -10.75 -2.73
N ILE A 461 17.25 -10.98 -3.34
CA ILE A 461 16.56 -9.97 -4.15
C ILE A 461 16.13 -8.79 -3.28
N LEU A 462 15.45 -9.02 -2.16
CA LEU A 462 14.88 -7.93 -1.34
C LEU A 462 15.92 -7.10 -0.58
N LEU A 463 17.12 -7.66 -0.36
CA LEU A 463 18.26 -6.93 0.22
C LEU A 463 18.92 -5.97 -0.79
N GLU A 464 18.80 -6.21 -2.09
CA GLU A 464 19.43 -5.38 -3.13
C GLU A 464 18.43 -4.55 -3.97
N PHE A 465 17.19 -5.03 -4.11
CA PHE A 465 16.17 -4.48 -5.00
C PHE A 465 14.83 -4.23 -4.29
N GLY A 466 14.13 -3.19 -4.75
CA GLY A 466 12.68 -3.06 -4.61
C GLY A 466 11.98 -3.61 -5.85
N LEU A 467 10.87 -4.30 -5.64
CA LEU A 467 10.04 -4.88 -6.70
C LEU A 467 8.81 -4.00 -6.92
N CYS A 468 8.42 -3.80 -8.17
CA CYS A 468 7.16 -3.15 -8.53
C CYS A 468 6.51 -3.91 -9.68
N ASP A 469 5.18 -3.94 -9.70
CA ASP A 469 4.47 -4.28 -10.91
C ASP A 469 4.63 -3.17 -11.97
N ASP A 470 4.43 -3.52 -13.23
CA ASP A 470 4.40 -2.57 -14.33
C ASP A 470 3.02 -2.66 -14.99
N PRO A 471 2.14 -1.65 -14.84
CA PRO A 471 0.82 -1.64 -15.45
C PRO A 471 0.83 -1.73 -16.98
N GLN A 472 1.97 -1.41 -17.63
CA GLN A 472 2.14 -1.51 -19.08
C GLN A 472 2.70 -2.87 -19.53
N SER A 473 3.03 -3.75 -18.58
CA SER A 473 3.52 -5.09 -18.85
C SER A 473 2.41 -6.00 -19.40
N VAL A 474 2.82 -7.05 -20.13
CA VAL A 474 1.94 -8.16 -20.52
C VAL A 474 1.46 -8.99 -19.33
N THR A 475 2.07 -8.80 -18.16
CA THR A 475 1.73 -9.51 -16.92
C THR A 475 0.50 -8.90 -16.26
N THR A 476 -0.58 -9.66 -16.27
CA THR A 476 -1.89 -9.30 -15.72
C THR A 476 -2.38 -10.40 -14.80
N ASP A 477 -3.40 -10.15 -13.97
CA ASP A 477 -4.01 -11.19 -13.13
C ASP A 477 -4.45 -12.40 -13.96
N ARG A 478 -5.01 -12.15 -15.15
CA ARG A 478 -5.41 -13.20 -16.09
C ARG A 478 -4.23 -14.00 -16.64
N SER A 479 -3.10 -13.36 -16.92
CA SER A 479 -1.90 -14.09 -17.38
C SER A 479 -1.26 -14.88 -16.24
N MET A 480 -1.51 -14.48 -14.99
CA MET A 480 -1.02 -15.14 -13.79
C MET A 480 -1.95 -16.25 -13.27
N GLU A 481 -3.09 -16.51 -13.93
CA GLU A 481 -3.93 -17.68 -13.62
C GLU A 481 -3.16 -19.00 -13.80
N GLN A 482 -3.31 -19.93 -12.86
CA GLN A 482 -2.77 -21.28 -12.96
C GLN A 482 -3.55 -22.10 -13.99
N LEU A 483 -2.82 -22.72 -14.93
CA LEU A 483 -3.37 -23.70 -15.84
C LEU A 483 -3.51 -25.05 -15.15
N GLY A 484 -4.48 -25.85 -15.58
CA GLY A 484 -4.66 -27.25 -15.16
C GLY A 484 -3.60 -28.22 -15.71
N THR A 485 -2.34 -27.79 -15.81
CA THR A 485 -1.19 -28.66 -16.11
C THR A 485 -0.72 -29.36 -14.83
N GLN A 486 0.25 -30.28 -14.94
CA GLN A 486 0.75 -31.03 -13.79
C GLN A 486 1.40 -30.14 -12.71
N ASN A 487 2.20 -29.14 -13.12
CA ASN A 487 2.85 -28.20 -12.20
C ASN A 487 2.08 -26.89 -12.02
N ALA A 488 0.82 -26.82 -12.47
CA ALA A 488 0.00 -25.63 -12.37
C ALA A 488 0.65 -24.37 -13.01
N MET A 489 1.18 -24.54 -14.23
CA MET A 489 1.90 -23.53 -15.01
C MET A 489 1.11 -22.23 -15.15
N VAL A 490 1.81 -21.10 -15.13
CA VAL A 490 1.23 -19.78 -15.39
C VAL A 490 0.64 -19.67 -16.80
N ARG A 491 -0.59 -19.16 -16.96
CA ARG A 491 -1.24 -19.01 -18.27
C ARG A 491 -0.42 -18.22 -19.29
N GLY A 492 0.18 -17.12 -18.85
CA GLY A 492 1.00 -16.24 -19.69
C GLY A 492 2.34 -16.84 -20.08
N ARG A 493 2.79 -17.91 -19.40
CA ARG A 493 4.11 -18.56 -19.57
C ARG A 493 5.31 -17.60 -19.43
N ARG A 494 5.06 -16.46 -18.79
CA ARG A 494 5.94 -15.31 -18.59
C ARG A 494 5.44 -14.49 -17.41
N CYS A 495 6.34 -13.88 -16.66
CA CYS A 495 6.00 -12.94 -15.58
C CYS A 495 7.05 -11.83 -15.55
N ASP A 496 6.68 -10.65 -16.03
CA ASP A 496 7.55 -9.48 -16.12
C ASP A 496 7.38 -8.59 -14.89
N ILE A 497 8.46 -8.39 -14.14
CA ILE A 497 8.51 -7.57 -12.92
C ILE A 497 9.55 -6.46 -13.09
N LYS A 498 9.27 -5.28 -12.55
CA LYS A 498 10.21 -4.16 -12.51
C LYS A 498 11.06 -4.23 -11.25
N PHE A 499 12.37 -4.09 -11.44
CA PHE A 499 13.36 -4.08 -10.35
C PHE A 499 13.96 -2.68 -10.23
N ARG A 500 13.92 -2.11 -9.03
CA ARG A 500 14.56 -0.84 -8.69
C ARG A 500 15.73 -1.11 -7.75
N HIS A 501 16.92 -0.63 -8.09
CA HIS A 501 18.07 -0.69 -7.18
C HIS A 501 17.76 0.10 -5.91
N LEU A 502 18.05 -0.50 -4.75
CA LEU A 502 17.95 0.19 -3.47
C LEU A 502 19.11 1.18 -3.32
N THR A 503 18.81 2.39 -2.86
CA THR A 503 19.81 3.39 -2.47
C THR A 503 20.64 2.88 -1.29
N GLU A 504 21.84 3.44 -1.06
CA GLU A 504 22.67 3.08 0.11
C GLU A 504 21.91 3.27 1.43
N ARG A 505 21.03 4.29 1.49
CA ARG A 505 20.19 4.59 2.65
C ARG A 505 19.06 3.57 2.87
N GLU A 506 18.51 2.98 1.81
CA GLU A 506 17.52 1.89 1.89
C GLU A 506 18.16 0.54 2.24
N ARG A 507 19.47 0.40 2.00
CA ARG A 507 20.27 -0.77 2.42
C ARG A 507 20.76 -0.68 3.88
N SER A 508 20.86 0.53 4.45
CA SER A 508 21.14 0.73 5.87
C SER A 508 19.86 0.66 6.70
N ARG A 509 19.87 -0.12 7.79
CA ARG A 509 18.82 -0.15 8.82
C ARG A 509 18.45 1.30 9.21
N ALA A 510 17.15 1.62 9.18
CA ALA A 510 16.53 2.93 9.44
C ALA A 510 16.30 3.82 8.20
N SER A 511 15.21 3.56 7.46
CA SER A 511 14.65 4.53 6.52
C SER A 511 13.13 4.51 6.64
N ILE A 512 12.61 5.50 7.38
CA ILE A 512 11.20 5.88 7.31
C ILE A 512 11.07 6.86 6.16
N HIS A 513 10.08 6.60 5.29
CA HIS A 513 9.95 7.13 3.93
C HIS A 513 10.33 8.62 3.79
N ASP A 514 11.43 8.89 3.07
CA ASP A 514 11.85 10.24 2.60
C ASP A 514 11.14 10.65 1.29
N ALA A 515 9.94 10.12 1.06
CA ALA A 515 9.12 10.39 -0.12
C ALA A 515 8.23 11.61 0.15
N PHE A 516 8.29 12.61 -0.74
CA PHE A 516 7.45 13.79 -0.66
C PHE A 516 6.06 13.46 -1.24
N GLY A 517 5.00 13.58 -0.44
CA GLY A 517 3.64 13.35 -0.90
C GLY A 517 2.58 13.72 0.15
N PRO A 518 1.40 14.19 -0.27
CA PRO A 518 0.31 14.54 0.65
C PRO A 518 -0.37 13.32 1.29
N THR A 519 0.00 12.11 0.90
CA THR A 519 -0.51 10.88 1.48
C THR A 519 0.64 9.89 1.60
N VAL A 520 0.75 9.23 2.74
CA VAL A 520 1.60 8.04 2.87
C VAL A 520 1.17 6.99 1.84
N PRO A 521 2.11 6.25 1.24
CA PRO A 521 1.74 5.08 0.46
C PRO A 521 0.89 4.14 1.31
N TYR A 522 -0.03 3.38 0.68
CA TYR A 522 -0.87 2.40 1.39
C TYR A 522 -0.06 1.41 2.26
N SER A 523 1.23 1.26 1.97
CA SER A 523 2.18 0.41 2.71
C SER A 523 2.57 0.92 4.11
N CYS A 524 2.32 2.19 4.44
CA CYS A 524 2.66 2.78 5.74
C CYS A 524 1.41 3.48 6.29
N LEU A 525 1.02 3.24 7.54
CA LEU A 525 -0.17 3.86 8.15
C LEU A 525 -1.47 3.66 7.32
N ASN A 526 -1.50 2.61 6.47
CA ASN A 526 -2.60 2.25 5.57
C ASN A 526 -3.13 3.40 4.69
N GLY A 527 -2.29 4.35 4.31
CA GLY A 527 -2.69 5.46 3.43
C GLY A 527 -3.51 6.56 4.11
N PHE A 528 -3.66 6.54 5.45
CA PHE A 528 -4.51 7.48 6.18
C PHE A 528 -3.84 8.83 6.52
N ASP A 529 -2.51 8.91 6.49
CA ASP A 529 -1.75 10.07 7.01
C ASP A 529 -0.90 10.80 5.96
N PHE A 530 -0.32 11.96 6.31
CA PHE A 530 0.65 12.68 5.49
C PHE A 530 2.03 12.02 5.56
N THR A 531 2.87 12.14 4.51
CA THR A 531 4.27 11.71 4.66
C THR A 531 4.98 12.61 5.66
N LEU A 532 5.86 12.05 6.49
CA LEU A 532 6.60 12.83 7.50
C LEU A 532 7.36 14.01 6.86
N LEU A 533 7.91 13.81 5.66
CA LEU A 533 8.58 14.88 4.92
C LEU A 533 7.61 15.99 4.46
N PHE A 534 6.37 15.64 4.08
CA PHE A 534 5.33 16.61 3.75
C PHE A 534 4.92 17.43 4.98
N GLU A 535 4.75 16.77 6.13
CA GLU A 535 4.46 17.46 7.39
C GLU A 535 5.57 18.42 7.80
N GLU A 536 6.81 18.01 7.69
CA GLU A 536 7.97 18.82 8.02
C GLU A 536 8.12 20.04 7.10
N SER A 537 7.87 19.87 5.81
CA SER A 537 8.03 20.93 4.81
C SER A 537 6.84 21.91 4.77
N ILE A 538 5.61 21.40 4.69
CA ILE A 538 4.42 22.24 4.52
C ILE A 538 3.83 22.65 5.86
N LEU A 539 3.73 21.72 6.83
CA LEU A 539 3.02 21.99 8.08
C LEU A 539 3.89 22.71 9.12
N THR A 540 5.22 22.51 9.07
CA THR A 540 6.15 23.13 10.05
C THR A 540 7.02 24.24 9.43
N LEU A 541 7.78 23.93 8.38
CA LEU A 541 8.78 24.85 7.83
C LEU A 541 8.15 26.11 7.21
N LEU A 542 7.10 25.95 6.40
CA LEU A 542 6.45 27.07 5.71
C LEU A 542 5.85 28.11 6.70
N PRO A 543 5.03 27.74 7.72
CA PRO A 543 4.54 28.70 8.71
C PRO A 543 5.67 29.37 9.49
N LEU A 544 6.73 28.63 9.83
CA LEU A 544 7.88 29.16 10.56
C LEU A 544 8.62 30.25 9.76
N LEU A 545 8.92 29.98 8.48
CA LEU A 545 9.61 30.93 7.60
C LEU A 545 8.78 32.20 7.38
N LEU A 546 7.47 32.04 7.11
CA LEU A 546 6.56 33.18 6.95
C LEU A 546 6.49 34.04 8.22
N ALA A 547 6.41 33.41 9.39
CA ALA A 547 6.39 34.13 10.66
C ALA A 547 7.70 34.92 10.89
N VAL A 548 8.86 34.29 10.69
CA VAL A 548 10.17 34.95 10.88
C VAL A 548 10.31 36.14 9.92
N LEU A 549 9.96 35.99 8.64
CA LEU A 549 10.01 37.07 7.64
C LEU A 549 9.17 38.29 8.04
N ILE A 550 7.99 38.08 8.63
CA ILE A 550 7.10 39.16 9.06
C ILE A 550 7.55 39.77 10.40
N LEU A 551 8.14 38.98 11.29
CA LEU A 551 8.58 39.44 12.61
C LEU A 551 9.82 40.34 12.55
N ILE A 552 10.70 40.18 11.55
CA ILE A 552 11.90 41.02 11.37
C ILE A 552 11.56 42.51 11.25
N PRO A 553 10.75 42.98 10.28
CA PRO A 553 10.41 44.41 10.17
C PRO A 553 9.59 44.88 11.38
N ARG A 554 8.78 44.00 11.97
CA ARG A 554 8.00 44.31 13.18
C ARG A 554 8.89 44.60 14.38
N ALA A 555 9.96 43.82 14.57
CA ALA A 555 10.93 44.04 15.64
C ALA A 555 11.60 45.41 15.52
N VAL A 556 11.97 45.84 14.30
CA VAL A 556 12.57 47.17 14.04
C VAL A 556 11.62 48.30 14.42
N VAL A 557 10.33 48.17 14.10
CA VAL A 557 9.32 49.16 14.49
C VAL A 557 9.17 49.23 16.00
N LEU A 558 9.05 48.07 16.67
CA LEU A 558 8.90 48.01 18.12
C LEU A 558 10.13 48.56 18.84
N TRP A 559 11.33 48.32 18.31
CA TRP A 559 12.57 48.80 18.89
C TRP A 559 12.68 50.35 18.92
N LYS A 560 11.91 51.04 18.08
CA LYS A 560 11.80 52.51 18.10
C LYS A 560 10.64 53.04 18.96
N THR A 561 9.73 52.19 19.41
CA THR A 561 8.57 52.60 20.22
C THR A 561 8.90 52.68 21.71
N ALA A 562 8.32 53.67 22.40
CA ALA A 562 8.45 53.82 23.85
C ALA A 562 7.73 52.68 24.61
N PRO A 563 8.19 52.32 25.82
CA PRO A 563 7.53 51.32 26.66
C PRO A 563 6.14 51.78 27.11
N LYS A 564 5.14 50.90 27.04
CA LYS A 564 3.72 51.19 27.35
C LYS A 564 3.17 50.35 28.50
N VAL A 565 3.84 49.25 28.84
CA VAL A 565 3.42 48.26 29.85
C VAL A 565 4.48 48.18 30.93
N LYS A 566 4.07 48.05 32.21
CA LYS A 566 5.01 47.77 33.31
C LYS A 566 5.48 46.31 33.25
N ARG A 567 6.73 46.04 33.65
CA ARG A 567 7.21 44.65 33.80
C ARG A 567 6.31 43.92 34.81
N SER A 568 5.80 42.76 34.42
CA SER A 568 4.76 42.02 35.14
C SER A 568 5.15 40.55 35.33
N TRP A 569 4.42 39.83 36.20
CA TRP A 569 4.58 38.38 36.36
C TRP A 569 4.38 37.62 35.04
N LEU A 570 3.48 38.10 34.18
CA LEU A 570 3.22 37.52 32.86
C LEU A 570 4.45 37.60 31.94
N PHE A 571 5.30 38.62 32.10
CA PHE A 571 6.58 38.70 31.37
C PHE A 571 7.55 37.60 31.79
N ALA A 572 7.65 37.32 33.10
CA ALA A 572 8.53 36.28 33.64
C ALA A 572 8.06 34.89 33.21
N ILE A 573 6.75 34.62 33.27
CA ILE A 573 6.19 33.34 32.83
C ILE A 573 6.51 33.08 31.35
N LYS A 574 6.26 34.06 30.46
CA LYS A 574 6.58 33.91 29.03
C LYS A 574 8.04 33.51 28.80
N PHE A 575 8.96 34.16 29.49
CA PHE A 575 10.38 33.86 29.38
C PHE A 575 10.69 32.41 29.79
N VAL A 576 10.16 31.97 30.94
CA VAL A 576 10.34 30.60 31.45
C VAL A 576 9.72 29.57 30.50
N THR A 577 8.50 29.79 30.03
CA THR A 577 7.81 28.86 29.12
C THR A 577 8.56 28.73 27.78
N PHE A 578 9.09 29.83 27.22
CA PHE A 578 9.95 29.76 26.02
C PHE A 578 11.27 29.03 26.29
N ALA A 579 11.90 29.23 27.45
CA ALA A 579 13.11 28.51 27.82
C ALA A 579 12.88 27.00 27.92
N ILE A 580 11.76 26.57 28.53
CA ILE A 580 11.35 25.17 28.58
C ILE A 580 11.10 24.62 27.16
N TYR A 581 10.43 25.39 26.30
CA TYR A 581 10.18 24.99 24.91
C TYR A 581 11.50 24.76 24.15
N ILE A 582 12.43 25.70 24.23
CA ILE A 582 13.75 25.59 23.57
C ILE A 582 14.52 24.39 24.11
N PHE A 583 14.50 24.16 25.42
CA PHE A 583 15.14 22.99 26.03
C PHE A 583 14.57 21.67 25.49
N LEU A 584 13.25 21.54 25.41
CA LEU A 584 12.62 20.34 24.84
C LEU A 584 12.97 20.13 23.36
N GLN A 585 13.11 21.20 22.58
CA GLN A 585 13.56 21.12 21.18
C GLN A 585 15.02 20.67 21.06
N ILE A 586 15.90 21.07 22.00
CA ILE A 586 17.28 20.57 22.07
C ILE A 586 17.29 19.07 22.43
N VAL A 587 16.46 18.63 23.36
CA VAL A 587 16.32 17.21 23.70
C VAL A 587 15.84 16.39 22.50
N LEU A 588 14.85 16.89 21.75
CA LEU A 588 14.39 16.25 20.51
C LEU A 588 15.50 16.15 19.47
N LEU A 589 16.31 17.21 19.30
CA LEU A 589 17.45 17.19 18.40
C LEU A 589 18.47 16.12 18.80
N ALA A 590 18.75 15.98 20.10
CA ALA A 590 19.67 14.95 20.61
C ALA A 590 19.15 13.52 20.38
N LEU A 591 17.85 13.28 20.60
CA LEU A 591 17.24 11.95 20.40
C LEU A 591 17.19 11.54 18.93
N VAL A 592 17.02 12.49 18.01
CA VAL A 592 16.95 12.23 16.56
C VAL A 592 18.33 12.24 15.90
N ALA A 593 19.36 12.76 16.57
CA ALA A 593 20.75 12.74 16.08
C ALA A 593 21.40 11.34 16.15
N ASP A 594 20.80 10.39 16.86
CA ASP A 594 21.24 8.99 16.86
C ASP A 594 21.01 8.37 15.45
N PRO A 595 22.03 7.74 14.82
CA PRO A 595 21.88 7.10 13.51
C PRO A 595 20.82 5.99 13.47
N SER A 596 20.47 5.42 14.62
CA SER A 596 19.42 4.41 14.75
C SER A 596 18.01 5.01 14.80
N ALA A 597 17.90 6.32 15.06
CA ALA A 597 16.62 7.02 15.13
C ALA A 597 16.07 7.29 13.71
N PRO A 598 14.80 6.96 13.45
CA PRO A 598 14.18 7.27 12.17
C PRO A 598 14.07 8.78 11.92
N ALA A 599 14.63 9.27 10.81
CA ALA A 599 14.61 10.68 10.42
C ALA A 599 14.52 10.87 8.89
N THR A 600 13.90 11.94 8.42
CA THR A 600 13.89 12.34 7.00
C THR A 600 15.13 13.18 6.68
N ARG A 601 15.28 13.61 5.41
CA ARG A 601 16.32 14.60 5.06
C ARG A 601 16.11 15.98 5.68
N LEU A 602 14.89 16.29 6.13
CA LEU A 602 14.50 17.62 6.64
C LEU A 602 14.41 17.66 8.17
N THR A 603 14.26 16.53 8.85
CA THR A 603 14.03 16.48 10.30
C THR A 603 15.10 17.20 11.11
N LEU A 604 16.38 16.92 10.86
CA LEU A 604 17.51 17.55 11.57
C LEU A 604 17.62 19.06 11.27
N PRO A 605 17.70 19.51 10.00
CA PRO A 605 17.71 20.95 9.68
C PRO A 605 16.52 21.72 10.27
N LEU A 606 15.33 21.11 10.26
CA LEU A 606 14.10 21.74 10.75
C LEU A 606 14.13 21.95 12.27
N LEU A 607 14.62 20.99 13.04
CA LEU A 607 14.75 21.13 14.50
C LEU A 607 15.73 22.25 14.86
N ILE A 608 16.88 22.31 14.17
CA ILE A 608 17.86 23.40 14.34
C ILE A 608 17.22 24.75 14.03
N LEU A 609 16.53 24.85 12.90
CA LEU A 609 15.85 26.09 12.49
C LEU A 609 14.75 26.48 13.48
N THR A 610 14.04 25.51 14.05
CA THR A 610 13.00 25.74 15.06
C THR A 610 13.60 26.29 16.35
N ILE A 611 14.74 25.77 16.80
CA ILE A 611 15.47 26.29 17.98
C ILE A 611 15.89 27.75 17.76
N VAL A 612 16.56 28.03 16.63
CA VAL A 612 17.03 29.40 16.28
C VAL A 612 15.85 30.37 16.18
N SER A 613 14.78 29.96 15.50
CA SER A 613 13.59 30.78 15.33
C SER A 613 12.86 31.02 16.65
N SER A 614 12.87 30.05 17.57
CA SER A 614 12.23 30.19 18.88
C SER A 614 12.93 31.23 19.76
N ILE A 615 14.27 31.32 19.69
CA ILE A 615 15.04 32.38 20.35
C ILE A 615 14.66 33.76 19.79
N TRP A 616 14.53 33.87 18.46
CA TRP A 616 14.10 35.11 17.82
C TRP A 616 12.67 35.50 18.20
N ILE A 617 11.75 34.54 18.21
CA ILE A 617 10.35 34.73 18.61
C ILE A 617 10.26 35.18 20.07
N LEU A 618 11.06 34.60 20.98
CA LEU A 618 11.16 35.04 22.37
C LEU A 618 11.58 36.51 22.48
N TYR A 619 12.60 36.94 21.71
CA TYR A 619 13.04 38.32 21.67
C TYR A 619 11.90 39.27 21.23
N VAL A 620 11.17 38.91 20.17
CA VAL A 620 10.06 39.74 19.68
C VAL A 620 8.85 39.72 20.64
N SER A 621 8.54 38.59 21.27
CA SER A 621 7.49 38.49 22.29
C SER A 621 7.80 39.39 23.49
N CYS A 622 9.07 39.45 23.91
CA CYS A 622 9.52 40.39 24.96
C CYS A 622 9.29 41.86 24.56
N LEU A 623 9.64 42.24 23.32
CA LEU A 623 9.42 43.60 22.83
C LEU A 623 7.93 43.94 22.74
N GLU A 624 7.10 43.05 22.19
CA GLU A 624 5.65 43.21 22.11
C GLU A 624 5.01 43.29 23.50
N HIS A 625 5.50 42.55 24.48
CA HIS A 625 4.98 42.61 25.85
C HIS A 625 5.16 44.01 26.45
N VAL A 626 6.32 44.62 26.29
CA VAL A 626 6.66 45.90 26.95
C VAL A 626 6.14 47.12 26.18
N ARG A 627 6.16 47.08 24.84
CA ARG A 627 6.02 48.28 23.99
C ARG A 627 4.69 48.38 23.24
N SER A 628 3.86 47.34 23.28
CA SER A 628 2.55 47.30 22.61
C SER A 628 1.42 47.24 23.61
N VAL A 629 0.37 48.03 23.36
CA VAL A 629 -0.88 48.02 24.18
C VAL A 629 -1.62 46.70 23.97
N ARG A 630 -1.61 46.20 22.72
CA ARG A 630 -2.28 44.97 22.33
C ARG A 630 -1.36 43.75 22.43
N PRO A 631 -1.92 42.54 22.62
CA PRO A 631 -1.20 41.30 22.36
C PRO A 631 -0.75 41.18 20.89
N SER A 632 0.33 40.47 20.63
CA SER A 632 0.91 40.41 19.27
C SER A 632 0.00 39.63 18.34
N THR A 633 -0.63 40.32 17.38
CA THR A 633 -1.49 39.68 16.38
C THR A 633 -0.72 38.65 15.52
N ILE A 634 0.54 38.95 15.20
CA ILE A 634 1.39 38.11 14.35
C ILE A 634 1.78 36.83 15.09
N LEU A 635 2.21 36.94 16.35
CA LEU A 635 2.60 35.79 17.16
C LEU A 635 1.40 34.91 17.52
N CYS A 636 0.26 35.51 17.90
CA CYS A 636 -0.96 34.75 18.14
C CYS A 636 -1.38 33.96 16.90
N PHE A 637 -1.34 34.57 15.71
CA PHE A 637 -1.69 33.89 14.47
C PHE A 637 -0.73 32.74 14.13
N TYR A 638 0.58 32.97 14.23
CA TYR A 638 1.59 31.92 14.02
C TYR A 638 1.45 30.78 15.03
N LEU A 639 1.38 31.07 16.33
CA LEU A 639 1.24 30.06 17.38
C LEU A 639 -0.08 29.30 17.25
N GLY A 640 -1.17 29.98 16.90
CA GLY A 640 -2.47 29.36 16.66
C GLY A 640 -2.47 28.36 15.51
N ILE A 641 -2.01 28.81 14.33
CA ILE A 641 -1.92 27.94 13.15
C ILE A 641 -0.94 26.81 13.41
N SER A 642 0.25 27.11 13.92
CA SER A 642 1.24 26.06 14.17
C SER A 642 0.81 25.05 15.23
N CYS A 643 0.05 25.43 16.26
CA CYS A 643 -0.52 24.46 17.21
C CYS A 643 -1.60 23.57 16.57
N LEU A 644 -2.37 24.06 15.59
CA LEU A 644 -3.30 23.22 14.84
C LEU A 644 -2.56 22.24 13.94
N LEU A 645 -1.48 22.69 13.29
CA LEU A 645 -0.68 21.88 12.36
C LEU A 645 0.19 20.85 13.09
N ASP A 646 0.81 21.24 14.21
CA ASP A 646 1.64 20.34 15.04
C ASP A 646 0.81 19.23 15.70
N LEU A 647 -0.50 19.41 15.85
CA LEU A 647 -1.39 18.35 16.37
C LEU A 647 -1.43 17.14 15.42
N ALA A 648 -1.44 17.39 14.11
CA ALA A 648 -1.36 16.33 13.11
C ALA A 648 -0.03 15.58 13.25
N ARG A 649 1.08 16.32 13.32
CA ARG A 649 2.41 15.73 13.47
C ARG A 649 2.62 15.00 14.80
N ALA A 650 2.03 15.51 15.90
CA ALA A 650 2.07 14.83 17.19
C ALA A 650 1.45 13.45 17.08
N ARG A 651 0.30 13.33 16.41
CA ARG A 651 -0.32 12.04 16.10
C ARG A 651 0.63 11.17 15.28
N THR A 652 1.17 11.67 14.18
CA THR A 652 2.03 10.92 13.26
C THR A 652 3.23 10.31 13.99
N VAL A 653 3.90 11.08 14.85
CA VAL A 653 5.07 10.61 15.63
C VAL A 653 4.72 9.44 16.57
N PHE A 654 3.48 9.33 17.06
CA PHE A 654 3.06 8.19 17.89
C PHE A 654 2.82 6.90 17.10
N PHE A 655 2.46 7.00 15.83
CA PHE A 655 2.16 5.83 15.00
C PHE A 655 3.38 5.28 14.25
N ILE A 656 4.49 6.03 14.21
CA ILE A 656 5.70 5.60 13.52
C ILE A 656 6.51 4.63 14.43
N PRO A 657 6.78 3.38 14.00
CA PRO A 657 7.61 2.44 14.75
C PRO A 657 9.03 2.97 14.96
N GLY A 658 9.56 2.89 16.19
CA GLY A 658 10.91 3.36 16.54
C GLY A 658 10.97 4.76 17.17
N PHE A 659 9.88 5.53 17.19
CA PHE A 659 9.81 6.85 17.86
C PHE A 659 9.45 6.78 19.36
N HIS A 660 9.60 5.64 20.04
CA HIS A 660 9.12 5.46 21.42
C HIS A 660 9.67 6.47 22.44
N ALA A 661 10.93 6.90 22.28
CA ALA A 661 11.53 7.93 23.13
C ALA A 661 11.20 9.36 22.67
N VAL A 662 10.95 9.56 21.37
CA VAL A 662 10.74 10.87 20.76
C VAL A 662 9.29 11.33 20.92
N ALA A 663 8.31 10.43 20.82
CA ALA A 663 6.88 10.77 20.87
C ALA A 663 6.44 11.46 22.18
N PRO A 664 6.83 10.98 23.38
CA PRO A 664 6.47 11.66 24.63
C PRO A 664 7.08 13.05 24.76
N VAL A 665 8.33 13.23 24.31
CA VAL A 665 9.03 14.53 24.36
C VAL A 665 8.41 15.50 23.37
N TYR A 666 8.03 15.03 22.17
CA TYR A 666 7.33 15.85 21.18
C TYR A 666 5.97 16.30 21.71
N LEU A 667 5.21 15.39 22.33
CA LEU A 667 3.94 15.72 22.97
C LEU A 667 4.09 16.72 24.12
N ALA A 668 5.12 16.57 24.96
CA ALA A 668 5.42 17.55 26.00
C ALA A 668 5.73 18.92 25.41
N SER A 669 6.52 18.98 24.32
CA SER A 669 6.83 20.23 23.62
C SER A 669 5.57 20.88 23.03
N TYR A 670 4.65 20.09 22.49
CA TYR A 670 3.36 20.56 22.00
C TYR A 670 2.53 21.24 23.09
N PHE A 671 2.41 20.64 24.27
CA PHE A 671 1.70 21.25 25.40
C PHE A 671 2.34 22.55 25.89
N VAL A 672 3.67 22.62 25.91
CA VAL A 672 4.37 23.87 26.24
C VAL A 672 4.09 24.96 25.18
N LYS A 673 4.02 24.58 23.90
CA LYS A 673 3.64 25.51 22.83
C LYS A 673 2.19 26.01 22.95
N LEU A 674 1.26 25.15 23.38
CA LEU A 674 -0.11 25.56 23.71
C LEU A 674 -0.15 26.55 24.89
N ALA A 675 0.69 26.34 25.91
CA ALA A 675 0.82 27.30 27.00
C ALA A 675 1.35 28.66 26.49
N LEU A 676 2.35 28.66 25.59
CA LEU A 676 2.83 29.89 24.94
C LEU A 676 1.73 30.62 24.18
N LEU A 677 0.88 29.91 23.45
CA LEU A 677 -0.28 30.50 22.79
C LEU A 677 -1.23 31.13 23.81
N ALA A 678 -1.59 30.41 24.86
CA ALA A 678 -2.49 30.92 25.91
C ALA A 678 -1.93 32.19 26.56
N GLU A 679 -0.64 32.20 26.91
CA GLU A 679 0.05 33.34 27.49
C GLU A 679 0.15 34.54 26.52
N GLU A 680 0.31 34.30 25.22
CA GLU A 680 0.35 35.37 24.22
C GLU A 680 -1.03 35.99 23.97
N VAL A 681 -2.12 35.24 24.19
CA VAL A 681 -3.49 35.75 24.01
C VAL A 681 -3.97 36.63 25.17
N ILE A 682 -3.40 36.50 26.37
CA ILE A 682 -3.83 37.24 27.56
C ILE A 682 -3.76 38.77 27.35
N GLU A 683 -4.87 39.45 27.62
CA GLU A 683 -5.00 40.89 27.48
C GLU A 683 -4.22 41.66 28.56
N LYS A 684 -3.50 42.71 28.16
CA LYS A 684 -2.59 43.48 29.02
C LYS A 684 -3.26 44.66 29.73
N ARG A 685 -4.59 44.82 29.64
CA ARG A 685 -5.30 46.04 30.05
C ARG A 685 -5.03 46.46 31.50
N ARG A 686 -4.87 45.49 32.41
CA ARG A 686 -4.56 45.74 33.84
C ARG A 686 -3.09 46.14 34.08
N LEU A 687 -2.21 45.91 33.11
CA LEU A 687 -0.76 46.11 33.19
C LEU A 687 -0.27 47.38 32.46
N LEU A 688 -1.18 48.08 31.77
CA LEU A 688 -0.89 49.32 31.06
C LEU A 688 -0.48 50.43 32.03
N MET A 689 0.46 51.27 31.59
CA MET A 689 0.81 52.50 32.33
C MET A 689 -0.41 53.44 32.44
N PRO A 690 -0.49 54.31 33.46
CA PRO A 690 -1.65 55.18 33.69
C PRO A 690 -2.11 55.97 32.46
N GLN A 691 -1.15 56.51 31.70
CA GLN A 691 -1.37 57.24 30.44
C GLN A 691 -2.10 56.46 29.33
N TRP A 692 -2.09 55.12 29.37
CA TRP A 692 -2.74 54.27 28.36
C TRP A 692 -3.92 53.46 28.94
N ARG A 693 -4.32 53.72 30.19
CA ARG A 693 -5.31 52.89 30.91
C ARG A 693 -6.75 53.08 30.42
N GLU A 694 -7.06 54.26 29.87
CA GLU A 694 -8.38 54.62 29.33
C GLU A 694 -8.59 54.17 27.86
N THR A 695 -7.66 53.41 27.31
CA THR A 695 -7.76 52.88 25.93
C THR A 695 -9.01 52.00 25.75
N SER A 696 -9.60 52.04 24.55
CA SER A 696 -10.79 51.25 24.21
C SER A 696 -10.56 49.74 24.44
N PRO A 697 -11.60 48.99 24.86
CA PRO A 697 -11.49 47.55 25.01
C PRO A 697 -11.10 46.85 23.71
N GLU A 698 -11.60 47.32 22.56
CA GLU A 698 -11.26 46.81 21.23
C GLU A 698 -9.77 46.95 20.91
N ALA A 699 -9.16 48.10 21.24
CA ALA A 699 -7.75 48.37 20.96
C ALA A 699 -6.78 47.57 21.85
N ALA A 700 -7.22 47.16 23.05
CA ALA A 700 -6.44 46.33 23.96
C ALA A 700 -6.69 44.81 23.78
N ALA A 701 -7.75 44.44 23.05
CA ALA A 701 -8.16 43.06 22.83
C ALA A 701 -7.19 42.28 21.94
N SER A 702 -7.08 40.97 22.20
CA SER A 702 -6.31 40.05 21.36
C SER A 702 -6.98 39.83 19.99
N VAL A 703 -6.28 39.19 19.05
CA VAL A 703 -6.86 38.86 17.74
C VAL A 703 -8.08 37.93 17.88
N TYR A 704 -8.00 36.92 18.75
CA TYR A 704 -9.11 35.99 19.00
C TYR A 704 -10.29 36.67 19.67
N SER A 705 -10.02 37.52 20.67
CA SER A 705 -11.06 38.29 21.37
C SER A 705 -11.83 39.19 20.39
N ARG A 706 -11.14 39.80 19.42
CA ARG A 706 -11.77 40.63 18.37
C ARG A 706 -12.59 39.82 17.37
N VAL A 707 -12.06 38.72 16.86
CA VAL A 707 -12.78 37.86 15.88
C VAL A 707 -14.01 37.21 16.52
N LEU A 708 -13.93 36.79 17.78
CA LEU A 708 -15.04 36.20 18.53
C LEU A 708 -15.93 37.24 19.22
N PHE A 709 -15.63 38.53 19.08
CA PHE A 709 -16.31 39.63 19.75
C PHE A 709 -16.43 39.50 21.29
N VAL A 710 -15.52 38.76 21.92
CA VAL A 710 -15.55 38.50 23.37
C VAL A 710 -15.43 39.80 24.17
N TRP A 711 -14.73 40.79 23.63
CA TRP A 711 -14.60 42.12 24.23
C TRP A 711 -15.93 42.89 24.37
N LEU A 712 -16.97 42.55 23.57
CA LEU A 712 -18.32 43.13 23.68
C LEU A 712 -19.13 42.55 24.83
N ASN A 713 -18.78 41.37 25.36
CA ASN A 713 -19.55 40.70 26.42
C ASN A 713 -19.71 41.59 27.65
N GLY A 714 -18.69 42.38 27.99
CA GLY A 714 -18.76 43.33 29.10
C GLY A 714 -19.69 44.52 28.86
N LEU A 715 -19.96 44.88 27.60
CA LEU A 715 -20.96 45.89 27.22
C LEU A 715 -22.37 45.27 27.24
N PHE A 716 -22.56 44.08 26.65
CA PHE A 716 -23.85 43.38 26.67
C PHE A 716 -24.33 43.06 28.08
N LEU A 717 -23.45 42.58 28.96
CA LEU A 717 -23.78 42.33 30.37
C LEU A 717 -24.15 43.63 31.12
N ARG A 718 -23.59 44.78 30.74
CA ARG A 718 -23.96 46.07 31.31
C ARG A 718 -25.28 46.58 30.75
N GLY A 719 -25.52 46.44 29.44
CA GLY A 719 -26.80 46.79 28.81
C GLY A 719 -27.95 45.93 29.31
N TYR A 720 -27.70 44.67 29.68
CA TYR A 720 -28.70 43.81 30.34
C TYR A 720 -29.05 44.29 31.75
N LYS A 721 -28.10 44.90 32.46
CA LYS A 721 -28.27 45.35 33.86
C LYS A 721 -28.74 46.79 33.99
N THR A 722 -28.40 47.66 33.04
CA THR A 722 -28.58 49.12 33.12
C THR A 722 -28.82 49.72 31.75
N LEU A 723 -29.60 50.81 31.67
CA LEU A 723 -29.82 51.56 30.44
C LEU A 723 -28.49 52.18 29.94
N LEU A 724 -28.13 51.90 28.68
CA LEU A 724 -26.92 52.44 28.08
C LEU A 724 -27.14 53.89 27.65
N THR A 725 -26.40 54.82 28.28
CA THR A 725 -26.27 56.22 27.85
C THR A 725 -24.91 56.47 27.22
N VAL A 726 -24.74 57.58 26.50
CA VAL A 726 -23.47 57.95 25.84
C VAL A 726 -22.27 57.96 26.81
N SER A 727 -22.49 58.34 28.08
CA SER A 727 -21.44 58.33 29.12
C SER A 727 -21.08 56.93 29.63
N THR A 728 -21.95 55.94 29.43
CA THR A 728 -21.70 54.53 29.83
C THR A 728 -21.09 53.68 28.72
N LEU A 729 -21.09 54.18 27.47
CA LEU A 729 -20.48 53.52 26.33
C LEU A 729 -18.95 53.51 26.45
N THR A 730 -18.34 52.50 25.85
CA THR A 730 -16.88 52.38 25.84
C THR A 730 -16.25 53.46 24.95
N PRO A 731 -15.06 53.97 25.30
CA PRO A 731 -14.38 54.95 24.46
C PRO A 731 -14.08 54.36 23.08
N LEU A 732 -14.13 55.20 22.05
CA LEU A 732 -13.83 54.82 20.67
C LEU A 732 -12.36 54.44 20.52
N ASP A 733 -12.09 53.55 19.57
CA ASP A 733 -10.73 53.28 19.10
C ASP A 733 -10.08 54.56 18.53
N GLN A 734 -8.77 54.72 18.76
CA GLN A 734 -8.06 55.94 18.39
C GLN A 734 -8.08 56.19 16.87
N ASP A 735 -8.01 55.16 16.03
CA ASP A 735 -8.03 55.34 14.58
C ASP A 735 -9.41 55.83 14.11
N ILE A 736 -10.47 55.33 14.73
CA ILE A 736 -11.86 55.76 14.48
C ILE A 736 -12.07 57.19 14.99
N LEU A 737 -11.54 57.53 16.16
CA LEU A 737 -11.61 58.88 16.70
C LEU A 737 -10.82 59.87 15.84
N ASP A 738 -9.63 59.50 15.36
CA ASP A 738 -8.80 60.33 14.49
C ASP A 738 -9.49 60.58 13.12
N SER A 739 -10.37 59.68 12.68
CA SER A 739 -11.17 59.87 11.45
C SER A 739 -12.16 61.05 11.56
N SER A 740 -12.61 61.40 12.77
CA SER A 740 -13.47 62.58 12.98
C SER A 740 -12.67 63.90 12.95
N ARG A 741 -11.33 63.83 12.83
CA ARG A 741 -10.43 64.98 12.65
C ARG A 741 -9.33 64.64 11.62
N PRO A 742 -9.68 64.47 10.34
CA PRO A 742 -8.83 63.81 9.35
C PRO A 742 -7.71 64.72 8.79
N THR A 743 -6.84 65.25 9.66
CA THR A 743 -5.76 66.20 9.33
C THR A 743 -4.80 65.68 8.25
N LYS A 744 -4.32 64.45 8.38
CA LYS A 744 -3.43 63.80 7.40
C LYS A 744 -4.11 63.57 6.05
N LEU A 745 -5.40 63.21 6.06
CA LEU A 745 -6.17 62.99 4.84
C LEU A 745 -6.46 64.31 4.14
N LEU A 746 -6.84 65.35 4.87
CA LEU A 746 -7.02 66.72 4.35
C LEU A 746 -5.72 67.26 3.74
N GLN A 747 -4.56 66.99 4.37
CA GLN A 747 -3.26 67.37 3.79
C GLN A 747 -2.96 66.64 2.48
N ARG A 748 -3.30 65.36 2.38
CA ARG A 748 -3.17 64.59 1.13
C ARG A 748 -4.14 65.08 0.05
N TRP A 749 -5.38 65.37 0.43
CA TRP A 749 -6.39 65.93 -0.47
C TRP A 749 -6.00 67.31 -0.99
N GLY A 750 -5.38 68.15 -0.15
CA GLY A 750 -4.84 69.45 -0.56
C GLY A 750 -3.76 69.37 -1.64
N LYS A 751 -2.99 68.27 -1.66
CA LYS A 751 -1.93 68.00 -2.63
C LYS A 751 -2.39 67.20 -3.85
N ALA A 752 -3.63 66.70 -3.86
CA ALA A 752 -4.14 65.87 -4.95
C ALA A 752 -4.49 66.70 -6.18
N ASP A 753 -4.32 66.12 -7.37
CA ASP A 753 -4.72 66.72 -8.64
C ASP A 753 -6.25 66.65 -8.79
N LYS A 754 -6.90 67.80 -8.58
CA LYS A 754 -8.36 67.94 -8.58
C LYS A 754 -8.98 67.99 -9.98
N THR A 755 -8.17 67.94 -11.05
CA THR A 755 -8.68 67.90 -12.43
C THR A 755 -9.32 66.56 -12.79
N ARG A 756 -8.99 65.49 -12.05
CA ARG A 756 -9.56 64.15 -12.25
C ARG A 756 -10.82 63.94 -11.41
N ASN A 757 -11.91 63.51 -12.05
CA ASN A 757 -13.18 63.18 -11.38
C ASN A 757 -13.05 62.07 -10.30
N THR A 758 -12.00 61.23 -10.36
CA THR A 758 -11.75 60.13 -9.40
C THR A 758 -10.72 60.47 -8.32
N ALA A 759 -10.22 61.71 -8.26
CA ALA A 759 -9.15 62.11 -7.35
C ALA A 759 -9.49 61.87 -5.87
N LEU A 760 -10.75 62.11 -5.48
CA LEU A 760 -11.19 61.93 -4.09
C LEU A 760 -11.17 60.46 -3.70
N LEU A 761 -11.74 59.59 -4.56
CA LEU A 761 -11.75 58.14 -4.36
C LEU A 761 -10.32 57.60 -4.19
N TRP A 762 -9.41 57.98 -5.10
CA TRP A 762 -8.03 57.48 -5.04
C TRP A 762 -7.26 58.00 -3.81
N THR A 763 -7.54 59.23 -3.38
CA THR A 763 -6.94 59.79 -2.16
C THR A 763 -7.36 59.01 -0.91
N PHE A 764 -8.64 58.65 -0.81
CA PHE A 764 -9.14 57.81 0.28
C PHE A 764 -8.60 56.38 0.22
N VAL A 765 -8.61 55.75 -0.96
CA VAL A 765 -8.04 54.39 -1.15
C VAL A 765 -6.56 54.37 -0.75
N CYS A 766 -5.77 55.36 -1.18
CA CYS A 766 -4.35 55.46 -0.80
C CYS A 766 -4.13 55.75 0.69
N HIS A 767 -5.09 56.40 1.35
CA HIS A 767 -5.03 56.69 2.78
C HIS A 767 -5.33 55.45 3.63
N TYR A 768 -6.45 54.78 3.34
CA TYR A 768 -6.95 53.61 4.08
C TYR A 768 -6.55 52.26 3.45
N ARG A 769 -5.52 52.24 2.60
CA ARG A 769 -5.10 51.02 1.87
C ARG A 769 -4.88 49.80 2.76
N TRP A 770 -4.37 49.97 3.97
CA TRP A 770 -4.11 48.84 4.87
C TRP A 770 -5.37 48.34 5.56
N ASP A 771 -6.30 49.24 5.89
CA ASP A 771 -7.61 48.90 6.44
C ASP A 771 -8.47 48.18 5.40
N LEU A 772 -8.40 48.61 4.13
CA LEU A 772 -9.05 47.94 3.00
C LEU A 772 -8.40 46.58 2.70
N LEU A 773 -7.06 46.49 2.69
CA LEU A 773 -6.38 45.21 2.44
C LEU A 773 -6.57 44.19 3.58
N ALA A 774 -6.84 44.64 4.80
CA ALA A 774 -7.05 43.75 5.95
C ALA A 774 -8.23 42.80 5.78
N GLY A 775 -9.28 43.19 5.05
CA GLY A 775 -10.43 42.34 4.74
C GLY A 775 -10.20 41.29 3.64
N VAL A 776 -9.11 41.41 2.87
CA VAL A 776 -8.89 40.56 1.68
C VAL A 776 -8.58 39.11 2.04
N LEU A 777 -7.60 38.89 2.93
CA LEU A 777 -7.19 37.54 3.32
C LEU A 777 -8.32 36.75 4.03
N PRO A 778 -9.07 37.33 4.99
CA PRO A 778 -10.22 36.64 5.57
C PRO A 778 -11.31 36.31 4.55
N ARG A 779 -11.59 37.21 3.58
CA ARG A 779 -12.57 36.93 2.52
C ARG A 779 -12.12 35.79 1.60
N LEU A 780 -10.83 35.73 1.23
CA LEU A 780 -10.28 34.60 0.46
C LEU A 780 -10.34 33.28 1.24
N ALA A 781 -10.06 33.30 2.55
CA ALA A 781 -10.22 32.13 3.40
C ALA A 781 -11.68 31.65 3.47
N TYR A 782 -12.64 32.59 3.56
CA TYR A 782 -14.06 32.28 3.51
C TYR A 782 -14.48 31.60 2.19
N ILE A 783 -13.95 32.06 1.05
CA ILE A 783 -14.14 31.40 -0.25
C ILE A 783 -13.62 29.96 -0.18
N GLY A 784 -12.39 29.77 0.31
CA GLY A 784 -11.76 28.46 0.44
C GLY A 784 -12.59 27.48 1.27
N PHE A 785 -13.08 27.90 2.44
CA PHE A 785 -13.93 27.06 3.28
C PHE A 785 -15.29 26.78 2.64
N THR A 786 -15.87 27.74 1.92
CA THR A 786 -17.14 27.55 1.21
C THR A 786 -17.02 26.50 0.10
N PHE A 787 -15.93 26.52 -0.67
CA PHE A 787 -15.68 25.50 -1.68
C PHE A 787 -15.24 24.14 -1.12
N ALA A 788 -14.80 24.07 0.14
CA ALA A 788 -14.47 22.79 0.79
C ALA A 788 -15.72 21.96 1.14
N GLU A 789 -16.89 22.61 1.34
CA GLU A 789 -18.14 21.92 1.72
C GLU A 789 -18.59 20.86 0.69
N PRO A 790 -18.66 21.14 -0.63
CA PRO A 790 -19.00 20.12 -1.63
C PRO A 790 -18.07 18.90 -1.62
N PHE A 791 -16.76 19.09 -1.42
CA PHE A 791 -15.79 17.97 -1.36
C PHE A 791 -16.00 17.09 -0.14
N LEU A 792 -16.34 17.70 1.00
CA LEU A 792 -16.65 16.97 2.22
C LEU A 792 -17.93 16.15 2.06
N VAL A 793 -18.97 16.73 1.45
CA VAL A 793 -20.21 16.00 1.15
C VAL A 793 -19.94 14.83 0.22
N GLN A 794 -19.20 15.05 -0.87
CA GLN A 794 -18.84 13.98 -1.80
C GLN A 794 -18.05 12.86 -1.10
N ARG A 795 -17.03 13.20 -0.30
CA ARG A 795 -16.22 12.19 0.39
C ARG A 795 -17.02 11.38 1.40
N VAL A 796 -17.99 12.00 2.09
CA VAL A 796 -18.91 11.28 2.99
C VAL A 796 -19.80 10.32 2.20
N LEU A 797 -20.35 10.73 1.05
CA LEU A 797 -21.13 9.85 0.19
C LEU A 797 -20.30 8.66 -0.30
N ASP A 798 -19.08 8.90 -0.77
CA ASP A 798 -18.16 7.84 -1.18
C ASP A 798 -17.83 6.89 -0.02
N PHE A 799 -17.57 7.43 1.17
CA PHE A 799 -17.31 6.65 2.39
C PHE A 799 -18.51 5.77 2.78
N THR A 800 -19.74 6.24 2.61
CA THR A 800 -20.95 5.42 2.88
C THR A 800 -21.18 4.32 1.85
N ALA A 801 -20.57 4.42 0.67
CA ALA A 801 -20.66 3.41 -0.39
C ALA A 801 -19.51 2.37 -0.32
N GLU A 802 -18.40 2.69 0.34
CA GLU A 802 -17.25 1.79 0.52
C GLU A 802 -17.55 0.67 1.56
N PRO A 803 -17.13 -0.58 1.31
CA PRO A 803 -17.29 -1.67 2.29
C PRO A 803 -16.40 -1.47 3.53
N GLU A 804 -16.85 -1.97 4.70
CA GLU A 804 -16.11 -1.81 5.96
C GLU A 804 -14.71 -2.46 5.92
N GLY A 805 -13.68 -1.65 6.17
CA GLY A 805 -12.29 -2.06 6.24
C GLY A 805 -11.66 -1.73 7.60
N PRO A 806 -10.40 -2.12 7.84
CA PRO A 806 -9.74 -1.96 9.15
C PRO A 806 -9.59 -0.49 9.58
N ASN A 807 -9.57 0.47 8.65
CA ASN A 807 -9.39 1.90 8.94
C ASN A 807 -10.69 2.73 8.88
N THR A 808 -11.85 2.10 8.67
CA THR A 808 -13.14 2.81 8.51
C THR A 808 -13.41 3.76 9.68
N ARG A 809 -13.04 3.38 10.91
CA ARG A 809 -13.17 4.26 12.10
C ARG A 809 -12.28 5.51 12.02
N ASN A 810 -11.03 5.36 11.58
CA ASN A 810 -10.10 6.48 11.47
C ASN A 810 -10.57 7.48 10.39
N PHE A 811 -11.06 6.97 9.25
CA PHE A 811 -11.69 7.78 8.21
C PHE A 811 -12.95 8.51 8.70
N ALA A 812 -13.80 7.84 9.47
CA ALA A 812 -14.97 8.47 10.07
C ALA A 812 -14.59 9.63 11.02
N TYR A 813 -13.65 9.42 11.95
CA TYR A 813 -13.19 10.48 12.84
C TYR A 813 -12.48 11.63 12.10
N GLY A 814 -11.70 11.30 11.06
CA GLY A 814 -11.07 12.29 10.18
C GLY A 814 -12.11 13.18 9.48
N LEU A 815 -13.20 12.60 8.97
CA LEU A 815 -14.30 13.33 8.34
C LEU A 815 -15.03 14.24 9.34
N ILE A 816 -15.29 13.77 10.56
CA ILE A 816 -15.89 14.60 11.63
C ILE A 816 -14.99 15.81 11.93
N GLY A 817 -13.68 15.59 12.09
CA GLY A 817 -12.71 16.65 12.31
C GLY A 817 -12.65 17.65 11.16
N ALA A 818 -12.69 17.17 9.91
CA ALA A 818 -12.68 18.02 8.73
C ALA A 818 -13.95 18.89 8.63
N TYR A 819 -15.13 18.34 8.93
CA TYR A 819 -16.38 19.12 9.00
C TYR A 819 -16.31 20.22 10.06
N ALA A 820 -15.84 19.89 11.26
CA ALA A 820 -15.68 20.87 12.33
C ALA A 820 -14.72 21.99 11.92
N LEU A 821 -13.58 21.65 11.31
CA LEU A 821 -12.59 22.61 10.84
C LEU A 821 -13.16 23.55 9.77
N VAL A 822 -13.86 23.01 8.76
CA VAL A 822 -14.41 23.81 7.65
C VAL A 822 -15.50 24.76 8.14
N HIS A 823 -16.45 24.30 8.96
CA HIS A 823 -17.54 25.17 9.43
C HIS A 823 -17.08 26.22 10.44
N VAL A 824 -16.20 25.86 11.38
CA VAL A 824 -15.61 26.83 12.32
C VAL A 824 -14.75 27.84 11.55
N GLY A 825 -13.94 27.37 10.60
CA GLY A 825 -13.13 28.22 9.73
C GLY A 825 -13.98 29.21 8.94
N LYS A 826 -15.06 28.73 8.30
CA LYS A 826 -16.02 29.55 7.55
C LYS A 826 -16.64 30.65 8.43
N ALA A 827 -17.12 30.28 9.63
CA ALA A 827 -17.72 31.24 10.56
C ALA A 827 -16.72 32.30 11.04
N LEU A 828 -15.51 31.90 11.42
CA LEU A 828 -14.46 32.82 11.88
C LEU A 828 -13.98 33.75 10.77
N SER A 829 -13.79 33.22 9.55
CA SER A 829 -13.39 34.02 8.40
C SER A 829 -14.46 35.04 8.01
N LEU A 830 -15.74 34.67 8.05
CA LEU A 830 -16.86 35.57 7.81
C LEU A 830 -16.87 36.72 8.82
N ALA A 831 -16.88 36.38 10.12
CA ALA A 831 -16.89 37.35 11.21
C ALA A 831 -15.71 38.33 11.12
N PHE A 832 -14.53 37.82 10.77
CA PHE A 832 -13.34 38.65 10.65
C PHE A 832 -13.39 39.57 9.42
N TYR A 833 -13.80 39.08 8.26
CA TYR A 833 -13.92 39.91 7.05
C TYR A 833 -14.95 41.02 7.27
N GLU A 834 -16.15 40.69 7.77
CA GLU A 834 -17.20 41.68 8.02
C GLU A 834 -16.74 42.73 9.02
N HIS A 835 -16.09 42.32 10.11
CA HIS A 835 -15.56 43.27 11.10
C HIS A 835 -14.58 44.28 10.46
N MET A 836 -13.69 43.84 9.58
CA MET A 836 -12.76 44.73 8.87
C MET A 836 -13.49 45.65 7.89
N THR A 837 -14.48 45.14 7.16
CA THR A 837 -15.28 45.94 6.22
C THR A 837 -16.09 47.02 6.94
N TYR A 838 -16.78 46.69 8.03
CA TYR A 838 -17.54 47.67 8.82
C TYR A 838 -16.63 48.70 9.52
N ARG A 839 -15.43 48.29 9.94
CA ARG A 839 -14.43 49.22 10.48
C ARG A 839 -13.94 50.20 9.40
N ALA A 840 -13.59 49.71 8.21
CA ALA A 840 -13.19 50.56 7.09
C ALA A 840 -14.32 51.52 6.66
N LEU A 841 -15.56 51.03 6.61
CA LEU A 841 -16.76 51.84 6.37
C LEU A 841 -16.90 52.97 7.40
N THR A 842 -16.72 52.67 8.67
CA THR A 842 -16.83 53.65 9.76
C THR A 842 -15.76 54.74 9.64
N LEU A 843 -14.52 54.37 9.32
CA LEU A 843 -13.42 55.32 9.06
C LEU A 843 -13.72 56.21 7.85
N PHE A 844 -14.24 55.63 6.78
CA PHE A 844 -14.60 56.35 5.55
C PHE A 844 -15.71 57.36 5.83
N ARG A 845 -16.76 56.93 6.53
CA ARG A 845 -17.91 57.76 6.92
C ARG A 845 -17.49 58.93 7.81
N GLY A 846 -16.72 58.67 8.86
CA GLY A 846 -16.25 59.70 9.80
C GLY A 846 -15.43 60.80 9.09
N SER A 847 -14.52 60.39 8.22
CA SER A 847 -13.68 61.30 7.44
C SER A 847 -14.47 62.09 6.39
N LEU A 848 -15.37 61.44 5.66
CA LEU A 848 -16.11 62.06 4.56
C LEU A 848 -17.13 63.10 5.06
N VAL A 849 -17.85 62.79 6.14
CA VAL A 849 -18.75 63.73 6.84
C VAL A 849 -17.98 64.98 7.25
N THR A 850 -16.79 64.80 7.83
CA THR A 850 -15.96 65.92 8.30
C THR A 850 -15.42 66.76 7.15
N ILE A 851 -15.00 66.15 6.04
CA ILE A 851 -14.51 66.86 4.85
C ILE A 851 -15.62 67.67 4.19
N ILE A 852 -16.83 67.10 4.06
CA ILE A 852 -17.97 67.81 3.49
C ILE A 852 -18.35 68.99 4.39
N PHE A 853 -18.40 68.78 5.71
CA PHE A 853 -18.68 69.84 6.67
C PHE A 853 -17.66 70.99 6.61
N ASP A 854 -16.36 70.68 6.59
CA ASP A 854 -15.29 71.69 6.44
C ASP A 854 -15.40 72.46 5.11
N LYS A 855 -15.83 71.79 4.03
CA LYS A 855 -16.04 72.44 2.74
C LYS A 855 -17.27 73.35 2.77
N THR A 856 -18.38 72.91 3.36
CA THR A 856 -19.63 73.69 3.51
C THR A 856 -19.38 74.98 4.28
N LEU A 857 -18.59 74.93 5.36
CA LEU A 857 -18.22 76.12 6.15
C LEU A 857 -17.39 77.17 5.38
N ARG A 858 -16.81 76.80 4.22
CA ARG A 858 -15.93 77.67 3.41
C ARG A 858 -16.57 78.15 2.10
N LEU A 859 -17.79 77.72 1.78
CA LEU A 859 -18.53 78.17 0.60
C LEU A 859 -19.25 79.50 0.91
N SER A 860 -19.37 80.38 -0.08
CA SER A 860 -20.11 81.64 0.11
C SER A 860 -21.60 81.34 0.23
N ALA A 861 -22.30 82.04 1.13
CA ALA A 861 -23.73 81.85 1.38
C ALA A 861 -24.62 82.03 0.13
N SER A 862 -24.11 82.70 -0.91
CA SER A 862 -24.77 82.85 -2.22
C SER A 862 -24.75 81.60 -3.11
N SER A 863 -23.95 80.58 -2.78
CA SER A 863 -23.64 79.43 -3.65
C SER A 863 -24.23 78.09 -3.17
N VAL A 864 -24.93 78.07 -2.03
CA VAL A 864 -25.41 76.83 -1.39
C VAL A 864 -26.91 76.94 -1.14
N LYS A 865 -27.70 76.00 -1.68
CA LYS A 865 -29.02 75.71 -1.12
C LYS A 865 -28.78 74.81 0.09
N ASP A 866 -29.05 75.27 1.31
CA ASP A 866 -28.74 74.54 2.56
C ASP A 866 -29.22 73.08 2.57
N ALA A 867 -30.31 72.78 1.84
CA ALA A 867 -30.82 71.43 1.67
C ALA A 867 -29.84 70.48 0.95
N GLU A 868 -29.07 70.95 -0.06
CA GLU A 868 -28.19 70.12 -0.89
C GLU A 868 -26.97 69.59 -0.11
N ALA A 869 -26.39 70.41 0.78
CA ALA A 869 -25.27 70.00 1.63
C ALA A 869 -25.70 68.99 2.71
N ILE A 870 -26.90 69.15 3.26
CA ILE A 870 -27.48 68.22 4.26
C ILE A 870 -27.83 66.88 3.61
N THR A 871 -28.37 66.88 2.39
CA THR A 871 -28.58 65.63 1.62
C THR A 871 -27.26 64.93 1.30
N LEU A 872 -26.20 65.69 0.99
CA LEU A 872 -24.88 65.13 0.73
C LEU A 872 -24.29 64.44 1.98
N MET A 873 -24.49 65.01 3.17
CA MET A 873 -23.96 64.48 4.44
C MET A 873 -24.76 63.29 4.99
N SER A 874 -25.99 63.07 4.52
CA SER A 874 -26.87 61.99 4.97
C SER A 874 -27.05 60.92 3.89
N ALA A 875 -27.95 61.15 2.93
CA ALA A 875 -28.36 60.17 1.93
C ALA A 875 -27.21 59.68 1.03
N ASP A 876 -26.34 60.58 0.55
CA ASP A 876 -25.25 60.19 -0.36
C ASP A 876 -24.14 59.43 0.36
N ILE A 877 -23.78 59.82 1.58
CA ILE A 877 -22.81 59.07 2.40
C ILE A 877 -23.36 57.70 2.78
N ASP A 878 -24.64 57.60 3.12
CA ASP A 878 -25.26 56.30 3.41
C ASP A 878 -25.25 55.41 2.16
N ARG A 879 -25.49 55.98 0.96
CA ARG A 879 -25.39 55.25 -0.32
C ARG A 879 -23.96 54.80 -0.63
N ILE A 880 -22.96 55.66 -0.42
CA ILE A 880 -21.53 55.28 -0.53
C ILE A 880 -21.20 54.19 0.49
N GLY A 881 -21.79 54.26 1.68
CA GLY A 881 -21.61 53.28 2.73
C GLY A 881 -22.13 51.90 2.36
N LEU A 882 -23.31 51.83 1.74
CA LEU A 882 -23.86 50.59 1.18
C LEU A 882 -22.92 49.99 0.11
N CYS A 883 -22.36 50.82 -0.77
CA CYS A 883 -21.39 50.35 -1.77
C CYS A 883 -20.09 49.80 -1.14
N MET A 884 -19.65 50.36 -0.02
CA MET A 884 -18.46 49.88 0.69
C MET A 884 -18.67 48.51 1.35
N GLN A 885 -19.90 48.16 1.73
CA GLN A 885 -20.21 46.83 2.29
C GLN A 885 -19.95 45.70 1.27
N VAL A 886 -20.25 45.94 0.00
CA VAL A 886 -20.07 44.97 -1.09
C VAL A 886 -18.69 45.07 -1.78
N LEU A 887 -17.80 45.95 -1.31
CA LEU A 887 -16.50 46.20 -1.95
C LEU A 887 -15.68 44.92 -2.14
N HIS A 888 -15.65 44.07 -1.10
CA HIS A 888 -14.90 42.83 -1.14
C HIS A 888 -15.55 41.74 -2.00
N ASP A 889 -16.86 41.85 -2.22
CA ASP A 889 -17.59 40.90 -3.06
C ASP A 889 -17.30 41.10 -4.54
N VAL A 890 -16.87 42.30 -4.96
CA VAL A 890 -16.54 42.57 -6.37
C VAL A 890 -15.41 41.67 -6.89
N TYR A 891 -14.28 41.61 -6.18
CA TYR A 891 -13.19 40.71 -6.60
C TYR A 891 -13.46 39.26 -6.16
N ALA A 892 -14.14 39.04 -5.03
CA ALA A 892 -14.45 37.69 -4.57
C ALA A 892 -15.37 36.96 -5.55
N SER A 893 -16.38 37.63 -6.11
CA SER A 893 -17.30 37.05 -7.09
C SER A 893 -16.58 36.58 -8.36
N LEU A 894 -15.56 37.32 -8.82
CA LEU A 894 -14.73 36.88 -9.95
C LEU A 894 -13.97 35.60 -9.63
N VAL A 895 -13.38 35.53 -8.43
CA VAL A 895 -12.66 34.33 -7.96
C VAL A 895 -13.62 33.15 -7.79
N GLU A 896 -14.77 33.36 -7.15
CA GLU A 896 -15.82 32.36 -6.93
C GLU A 896 -16.37 31.84 -8.26
N LEU A 897 -16.63 32.71 -9.23
CA LEU A 897 -17.09 32.33 -10.57
C LEU A 897 -16.07 31.45 -11.29
N LEU A 898 -14.79 31.85 -11.30
CA LEU A 898 -13.72 31.08 -11.93
C LEU A 898 -13.56 29.69 -11.31
N PHE A 899 -13.54 29.60 -9.98
CA PHE A 899 -13.46 28.31 -9.29
C PHE A 899 -14.71 27.46 -9.52
N SER A 900 -15.90 28.05 -9.45
CA SER A 900 -17.16 27.33 -9.70
C SER A 900 -17.20 26.72 -11.09
N LEU A 901 -16.84 27.49 -12.12
CA LEU A 901 -16.79 27.00 -13.50
C LEU A 901 -15.74 25.90 -13.68
N TRP A 902 -14.56 26.08 -13.09
CA TRP A 902 -13.51 25.06 -13.12
C TRP A 902 -13.95 23.76 -12.44
N PHE A 903 -14.53 23.84 -11.24
CA PHE A 903 -15.02 22.66 -10.52
C PHE A 903 -16.16 21.96 -11.26
N LEU A 904 -17.12 22.73 -11.77
CA LEU A 904 -18.21 22.20 -12.56
C LEU A 904 -17.67 21.47 -13.80
N SER A 905 -16.66 22.02 -14.48
CA SER A 905 -16.03 21.40 -15.66
C SER A 905 -15.35 20.08 -15.34
N ARG A 906 -14.78 19.95 -14.13
CA ARG A 906 -14.15 18.72 -13.67
C ARG A 906 -15.16 17.62 -13.33
N LEU A 907 -16.34 18.00 -12.83
CA LEU A 907 -17.40 17.06 -12.47
C LEU A 907 -18.25 16.60 -13.67
N LEU A 908 -18.60 17.53 -14.58
CA LEU A 908 -19.54 17.28 -15.68
C LEU A 908 -18.88 17.21 -17.07
N GLY A 909 -17.58 17.48 -17.18
CA GLY A 909 -16.86 17.50 -18.46
C GLY A 909 -17.46 18.51 -19.45
N ILE A 910 -17.75 18.06 -20.67
CA ILE A 910 -18.33 18.89 -21.75
C ILE A 910 -19.78 19.35 -21.43
N GLY A 911 -20.47 18.69 -20.50
CA GLY A 911 -21.83 19.03 -20.07
C GLY A 911 -21.99 20.39 -19.38
N VAL A 912 -20.89 21.12 -19.15
CA VAL A 912 -20.87 22.46 -18.54
C VAL A 912 -21.21 23.59 -19.52
N ILE A 913 -21.08 23.34 -20.83
CA ILE A 913 -21.30 24.37 -21.85
C ILE A 913 -22.74 24.93 -21.82
N PRO A 914 -23.82 24.11 -21.77
CA PRO A 914 -25.18 24.64 -21.77
C PRO A 914 -25.55 25.47 -20.52
N PRO A 915 -25.24 25.04 -19.27
CA PRO A 915 -25.49 25.86 -18.08
C PRO A 915 -24.68 27.17 -18.08
N THR A 916 -23.42 27.12 -18.50
CA THR A 916 -22.57 28.32 -18.56
C THR A 916 -23.08 29.31 -19.60
N ALA A 917 -23.49 28.83 -20.78
CA ALA A 917 -24.10 29.66 -21.81
C ALA A 917 -25.43 30.27 -21.35
N PHE A 918 -26.23 29.56 -20.54
CA PHE A 918 -27.47 30.09 -19.97
C PHE A 918 -27.22 31.15 -18.89
N ILE A 919 -26.22 30.96 -18.04
CA ILE A 919 -25.88 31.90 -16.96
C ILE A 919 -25.23 33.18 -17.51
N VAL A 920 -24.38 33.06 -18.53
CA VAL A 920 -23.72 34.21 -19.19
C VAL A 920 -24.64 34.89 -20.20
N GLY A 921 -25.60 34.16 -20.76
CA GLY A 921 -26.58 34.67 -21.73
C GLY A 921 -27.81 35.37 -21.12
N LYS A 922 -27.96 35.32 -19.79
CA LYS A 922 -28.90 36.14 -19.01
C LYS A 922 -28.19 37.37 -18.47
#